data_AF-U6KLW3-F1
#
_entry.id   AF-U6KLW3-F1
#
_cell.length_a   1.000
_cell.length_b   1.000
_cell.length_c   1.000
_cell.angle_alpha   90.00
_cell.angle_beta   90.00
_cell.angle_gamma   90.00
#
_symmetry.space_group_name_H-M   'P 1'
#
loop_
_entity.id
_entity.type
_entity.pdbx_description
1 polymer ?
#
loop_
_entity_poly.entity_id
_entity_poly.type
_entity_poly.pdbx_seq_one_letter_code
_entity_poly.pdbx_strand_id
1 'polypeptide(L)'
;MRRWGPPGGPSGVPPGSRAHAVGPARNSSSSSSGAHAGSSSSMDVEDLGGLPQQRQQQPPRAQRVAAAAAEAAAEAAAAAAEAEAAAAAAAEASSSSSSAASRPSSLESRFGVEVWQGGGRRVGYLYNISQTSVAVAASREQQQTFSDAFGVLNRKRDFLKLSFPTVKDLVDARLEIHRILRESAREKGRRELLHRRRFVAEGEETEGDTAAAAAASAADGSSRDRDPQEDALGLIDDLYEADVLYITRCCIDLDIRCGRWYSISRQKPDVTEPLKLEALEDLSAAASLSVLAFDIECFKLPLQFPEAARDPLLLLSLVFNGQGYLLLNCCCVAAAAPCFGFAPRPELRGPGDFVVFNELSEKLLLQRFLQLLLKLKPHILVTYNGDDFDLPYLIKRAQVLGVDFLGTLGLQQKELGGPVVGIGPLIHLDAFKWVERDSYLPQGSRTLKTVCKAKLGFNPVEVDPEDMVPMAQNDPQRLCVYSVSDAVATFLLYEKFIHSFILALSSIIPMAPESVLRQGSGTLCESLLMAEATKRRILIPNKHKSSLVEFFKDPQTLKQHLVFEQSYVGGTVESLRCGLYRSDLKESFAMDSSKLDLLLQLAEPCLQHFLADAAGGGGLAAAAVANAAATVADIKQKLLLLKNKQNHLLNPLILHFDVSAMYPNIIISQRLQPAAVKTPQQCRECPWFDRAHECQRKLPWRRKVEMSPADKGEVLALQQSLATLLHGAADSSSSSSSSSSAAAAAAAAGDTDAESEANDVESGEEEEKDEKKNKNNSKGTFKSWHELTEKQKHEILIKAVKKYSQRAHKKTKIVKELDEESIVCQRENPFYVETVKAFRDRRYIFKKRLKEAQNKLQQLQQQNGPFQAKKEAADAVLLNDSLQLAHKCILNSFYGYVKRPAARWYSIQIGAIVTKMGADIIQTAK
;
A
#
# COMPACT_ATOMS: atom_id res chain seq x y z
N MET A 1 10.95 -48.99 38.78
CA MET A 1 12.29 -49.21 39.40
C MET A 1 12.99 -47.86 39.54
N ARG A 2 13.77 -47.67 40.62
CA ARG A 2 14.70 -46.53 40.91
C ARG A 2 14.15 -45.08 40.77
N ARG A 3 13.53 -44.61 41.86
CA ARG A 3 13.55 -43.18 42.29
C ARG A 3 14.96 -42.84 42.81
N TRP A 4 15.36 -41.57 42.80
CA TRP A 4 16.19 -40.97 43.87
C TRP A 4 15.84 -39.49 44.07
N GLY A 5 15.78 -39.08 45.34
CA GLY A 5 15.56 -37.72 45.83
C GLY A 5 16.78 -37.19 46.62
N PRO A 6 16.62 -36.12 47.42
CA PRO A 6 17.69 -35.14 47.67
C PRO A 6 18.47 -35.35 48.98
N PRO A 7 19.56 -34.59 49.20
CA PRO A 7 20.10 -34.27 50.53
C PRO A 7 19.64 -32.89 51.05
N GLY A 8 19.46 -32.77 52.36
CA GLY A 8 19.08 -31.52 53.05
C GLY A 8 20.27 -30.73 53.63
N GLY A 9 19.97 -29.58 54.26
CA GLY A 9 20.97 -28.78 55.00
C GLY A 9 21.11 -29.15 56.48
N PRO A 10 21.88 -28.36 57.25
CA PRO A 10 21.38 -27.94 58.57
C PRO A 10 21.63 -26.46 58.93
N SER A 11 21.09 -26.09 60.09
CA SER A 11 20.84 -24.75 60.70
C SER A 11 22.01 -24.02 61.39
N GLY A 12 21.87 -22.70 61.61
CA GLY A 12 22.66 -21.93 62.60
C GLY A 12 22.18 -20.47 62.85
N VAL A 13 21.78 -20.15 64.09
CA VAL A 13 21.16 -18.88 64.60
C VAL A 13 21.49 -18.82 66.13
N PRO A 14 21.88 -17.70 66.82
CA PRO A 14 21.24 -16.35 66.92
C PRO A 14 22.31 -15.20 67.03
N PRO A 15 22.19 -14.06 67.77
CA PRO A 15 21.06 -13.27 68.34
C PRO A 15 21.08 -11.74 67.98
N GLY A 16 20.18 -10.93 68.57
CA GLY A 16 20.08 -9.46 68.38
C GLY A 16 19.89 -8.63 69.67
N SER A 17 19.12 -7.52 69.58
CA SER A 17 18.84 -6.45 70.60
C SER A 17 19.96 -5.37 70.73
N ARG A 18 19.73 -4.09 71.07
CA ARG A 18 18.58 -3.24 71.53
C ARG A 18 18.57 -1.92 70.71
N ALA A 19 17.49 -1.21 70.37
CA ALA A 19 16.30 -0.72 71.08
C ALA A 19 16.52 0.49 72.03
N HIS A 20 16.09 1.70 71.61
CA HIS A 20 15.55 2.84 72.41
C HIS A 20 15.19 4.03 71.46
N ALA A 21 14.40 5.03 71.86
CA ALA A 21 12.93 5.02 72.00
C ALA A 21 12.37 6.48 72.07
N VAL A 22 11.04 6.63 71.95
CA VAL A 22 10.20 7.80 72.35
C VAL A 22 10.20 9.05 71.43
N GLY A 23 8.99 9.57 71.16
CA GLY A 23 8.73 10.90 70.55
C GLY A 23 8.69 12.04 71.59
N PRO A 24 7.88 13.12 71.45
CA PRO A 24 6.52 13.14 70.86
C PRO A 24 6.25 14.32 69.88
N ALA A 25 5.00 14.41 69.42
CA ALA A 25 4.49 15.43 68.50
C ALA A 25 4.17 16.79 69.16
N ARG A 26 4.09 17.87 68.35
CA ARG A 26 2.93 18.80 68.31
C ARG A 26 2.95 19.82 67.15
N ASN A 27 1.85 19.83 66.42
CA ASN A 27 1.07 20.94 65.82
C ASN A 27 1.70 22.19 65.19
N SER A 28 1.06 22.59 64.08
CA SER A 28 0.70 23.96 63.65
C SER A 28 1.82 24.94 63.27
N SER A 29 1.64 25.86 62.32
CA SER A 29 0.63 26.06 61.25
C SER A 29 1.08 27.28 60.43
N SER A 30 0.44 27.54 59.27
CA SER A 30 0.34 28.87 58.61
C SER A 30 1.66 29.56 58.18
N SER A 31 1.72 30.45 57.19
CA SER A 31 0.88 30.80 56.02
C SER A 31 1.67 31.88 55.25
N SER A 32 1.28 32.22 54.01
CA SER A 32 1.36 33.59 53.40
C SER A 32 2.72 34.35 53.37
N SER A 33 3.09 35.21 52.42
CA SER A 33 2.56 35.68 51.14
C SER A 33 3.46 36.84 50.66
N GLY A 34 3.49 37.16 49.37
CA GLY A 34 4.10 38.39 48.84
C GLY A 34 5.59 38.24 48.48
N ALA A 35 6.14 38.64 47.32
CA ALA A 35 5.85 39.69 46.32
C ALA A 35 6.75 40.94 46.44
N HIS A 36 7.18 41.44 45.28
CA HIS A 36 8.07 42.60 45.02
C HIS A 36 9.55 42.40 45.45
N ALA A 37 10.59 42.55 44.60
CA ALA A 37 10.95 43.50 43.52
C ALA A 37 11.77 44.72 44.02
N GLY A 38 12.93 44.97 43.40
CA GLY A 38 13.71 46.21 43.58
C GLY A 38 15.24 46.07 43.56
N SER A 39 15.86 46.55 42.46
CA SER A 39 16.99 47.51 42.43
C SER A 39 18.06 47.47 43.55
N SER A 40 19.33 47.11 43.31
CA SER A 40 20.41 47.83 42.58
C SER A 40 21.38 48.60 43.50
N SER A 41 22.69 48.47 43.28
CA SER A 41 23.71 49.44 43.72
C SER A 41 25.00 49.32 42.90
N SER A 42 25.45 50.45 42.36
CA SER A 42 26.69 50.65 41.57
C SER A 42 27.88 51.08 42.44
N MET A 43 29.11 51.03 41.88
CA MET A 43 30.25 51.86 42.28
C MET A 43 31.37 51.85 41.20
N ASP A 44 31.33 52.83 40.28
CA ASP A 44 32.31 53.92 40.07
C ASP A 44 33.84 53.62 39.89
N VAL A 45 34.41 53.83 38.66
CA VAL A 45 35.40 54.85 38.11
C VAL A 45 36.78 54.91 38.83
N GLU A 46 37.99 55.14 38.25
CA GLU A 46 38.54 55.83 37.03
C GLU A 46 39.64 54.97 36.32
N ASP A 47 39.86 55.03 34.98
CA ASP A 47 40.68 55.94 34.11
C ASP A 47 42.23 55.73 34.23
N LEU A 48 43.12 55.66 33.22
CA LEU A 48 43.23 56.31 31.88
C LEU A 48 43.95 55.44 30.81
N GLY A 49 43.59 55.65 29.52
CA GLY A 49 44.56 55.83 28.41
C GLY A 49 45.01 54.64 27.53
N GLY A 50 44.56 54.60 26.26
CA GLY A 50 45.24 53.85 25.17
C GLY A 50 44.34 53.35 24.02
N LEU A 51 44.45 53.96 22.84
CA LEU A 51 43.69 53.61 21.61
C LEU A 51 44.05 52.22 21.02
N PRO A 52 43.07 51.41 20.60
CA PRO A 52 43.29 50.32 19.64
C PRO A 52 42.39 50.38 18.37
N GLN A 53 42.86 49.71 17.32
CA GLN A 53 42.26 49.69 15.98
C GLN A 53 40.86 49.06 15.90
N GLN A 54 40.01 49.62 15.03
CA GLN A 54 38.68 49.06 14.72
C GLN A 54 38.79 47.69 14.05
N ARG A 55 38.35 46.63 14.74
CA ARG A 55 37.95 45.36 14.09
C ARG A 55 36.46 45.41 13.79
N GLN A 56 36.10 45.35 12.50
CA GLN A 56 34.73 45.07 12.10
C GLN A 56 34.34 43.64 12.54
N GLN A 57 33.36 43.53 13.43
CA GLN A 57 32.80 42.24 13.84
C GLN A 57 31.85 41.74 12.76
N GLN A 58 32.03 40.49 12.27
CA GLN A 58 31.08 39.88 11.35
C GLN A 58 29.85 39.35 12.13
N PRO A 59 28.63 39.49 11.58
CA PRO A 59 27.42 39.00 12.24
C PRO A 59 27.35 37.46 12.28
N PRO A 60 26.65 36.87 13.26
CA PRO A 60 26.57 35.42 13.47
C PRO A 60 25.92 34.67 12.30
N ARG A 61 26.35 33.42 12.11
CA ARG A 61 25.96 32.53 10.99
C ARG A 61 24.44 32.41 10.78
N ALA A 62 23.64 32.48 11.84
CA ALA A 62 22.18 32.44 11.76
C ALA A 62 21.59 33.63 10.97
N GLN A 63 22.15 34.84 11.15
CA GLN A 63 21.69 36.04 10.42
C GLN A 63 22.08 35.99 8.94
N ARG A 64 23.21 35.38 8.58
CA ARG A 64 23.57 35.15 7.17
C ARG A 64 22.66 34.14 6.48
N VAL A 65 22.23 33.08 7.16
CA VAL A 65 21.28 32.10 6.61
C VAL A 65 19.88 32.72 6.50
N ALA A 66 19.44 33.49 7.50
CA ALA A 66 18.17 34.23 7.41
C ALA A 66 18.17 35.28 6.29
N ALA A 67 19.28 36.00 6.09
CA ALA A 67 19.43 36.95 4.99
C ALA A 67 19.38 36.25 3.62
N ALA A 68 20.13 35.15 3.42
CA ALA A 68 20.11 34.40 2.18
C ALA A 68 18.75 33.74 1.89
N ALA A 69 18.02 33.31 2.93
CA ALA A 69 16.66 32.80 2.79
C ALA A 69 15.65 33.91 2.45
N ALA A 70 15.80 35.11 3.03
CA ALA A 70 15.00 36.28 2.69
C ALA A 70 15.30 36.79 1.27
N GLU A 71 16.55 36.73 0.83
CA GLU A 71 16.99 37.10 -0.53
C GLU A 71 16.44 36.11 -1.56
N ALA A 72 16.54 34.80 -1.32
CA ALA A 72 15.92 33.77 -2.17
C ALA A 72 14.37 33.85 -2.19
N ALA A 73 13.74 34.21 -1.06
CA ALA A 73 12.31 34.45 -1.00
C ALA A 73 11.90 35.74 -1.74
N ALA A 74 12.76 36.77 -1.71
CA ALA A 74 12.56 38.00 -2.48
C ALA A 74 12.76 37.78 -3.98
N GLU A 75 13.74 36.99 -4.41
CA GLU A 75 13.89 36.56 -5.81
C GLU A 75 12.69 35.72 -6.28
N ALA A 76 12.20 34.79 -5.46
CA ALA A 76 11.02 33.99 -5.78
C ALA A 76 9.74 34.85 -5.86
N ALA A 77 9.58 35.83 -4.96
CA ALA A 77 8.48 36.79 -4.99
C ALA A 77 8.60 37.76 -6.18
N ALA A 78 9.81 38.19 -6.54
CA ALA A 78 10.08 39.00 -7.72
C ALA A 78 9.76 38.23 -9.00
N ALA A 79 10.18 36.97 -9.13
CA ALA A 79 9.86 36.11 -10.27
C ALA A 79 8.35 35.81 -10.36
N ALA A 80 7.65 35.68 -9.23
CA ALA A 80 6.19 35.55 -9.19
C ALA A 80 5.50 36.85 -9.62
N ALA A 81 5.94 38.00 -9.12
CA ALA A 81 5.44 39.32 -9.51
C ALA A 81 5.76 39.67 -10.96
N GLU A 82 6.90 39.21 -11.50
CA GLU A 82 7.28 39.39 -12.90
C GLU A 82 6.48 38.46 -13.82
N ALA A 83 6.12 37.25 -13.37
CA ALA A 83 5.17 36.38 -14.06
C ALA A 83 3.73 36.92 -14.02
N GLU A 84 3.31 37.52 -12.90
CA GLU A 84 2.00 38.17 -12.75
C GLU A 84 1.93 39.49 -13.55
N ALA A 85 3.01 40.28 -13.58
CA ALA A 85 3.16 41.45 -14.42
C ALA A 85 3.25 41.07 -15.92
N ALA A 86 3.88 39.95 -16.28
CA ALA A 86 3.85 39.44 -17.64
C ALA A 86 2.45 38.96 -18.04
N ALA A 87 1.67 38.38 -17.12
CA ALA A 87 0.28 38.03 -17.34
C ALA A 87 -0.63 39.28 -17.46
N ALA A 88 -0.39 40.32 -16.66
CA ALA A 88 -1.08 41.60 -16.73
C ALA A 88 -0.73 42.40 -18.00
N ALA A 89 0.54 42.45 -18.39
CA ALA A 89 0.99 43.06 -19.64
C ALA A 89 0.46 42.30 -20.88
N ALA A 90 0.35 40.97 -20.81
CA ALA A 90 -0.31 40.18 -21.83
C ALA A 90 -1.84 40.43 -21.89
N ALA A 91 -2.46 40.86 -20.80
CA ALA A 91 -3.86 41.29 -20.77
C ALA A 91 -4.02 42.71 -21.34
N GLU A 92 -3.21 43.68 -20.94
CA GLU A 92 -3.27 45.06 -21.44
C GLU A 92 -2.93 45.16 -22.93
N ALA A 93 -1.94 44.39 -23.43
CA ALA A 93 -1.63 44.35 -24.86
C ALA A 93 -2.77 43.80 -25.75
N SER A 94 -3.85 43.27 -25.17
CA SER A 94 -5.02 42.74 -25.88
C SER A 94 -6.21 43.71 -25.94
N SER A 95 -6.16 44.87 -25.27
CA SER A 95 -7.31 45.78 -25.16
C SER A 95 -7.53 46.72 -26.35
N SER A 96 -6.65 46.72 -27.36
CA SER A 96 -6.69 47.67 -28.49
C SER A 96 -6.98 47.04 -29.86
N SER A 97 -8.04 46.23 -29.98
CA SER A 97 -8.68 46.01 -31.30
C SER A 97 -10.20 45.86 -31.16
N SER A 98 -10.94 46.70 -31.89
CA SER A 98 -12.38 46.89 -31.75
C SER A 98 -13.21 45.81 -32.45
N SER A 99 -14.22 45.30 -31.72
CA SER A 99 -15.52 44.84 -32.23
C SER A 99 -15.58 44.23 -33.64
N ALA A 100 -15.33 42.92 -33.74
CA ALA A 100 -15.90 42.09 -34.79
C ALA A 100 -16.70 40.96 -34.14
N ALA A 101 -18.03 41.06 -34.15
CA ALA A 101 -18.91 40.02 -33.62
C ALA A 101 -18.80 38.76 -34.48
N SER A 102 -17.97 37.80 -34.06
CA SER A 102 -17.81 36.54 -34.76
C SER A 102 -19.14 35.79 -34.75
N ARG A 103 -19.65 35.41 -35.94
CA ARG A 103 -20.80 34.49 -36.05
C ARG A 103 -20.54 33.22 -35.22
N PRO A 104 -21.57 32.65 -34.57
CA PRO A 104 -21.41 31.37 -33.89
C PRO A 104 -20.95 30.32 -34.88
N SER A 105 -19.98 29.48 -34.49
CA SER A 105 -19.55 28.37 -35.35
C SER A 105 -20.68 27.35 -35.51
N SER A 106 -20.54 26.47 -36.52
CA SER A 106 -21.49 25.38 -36.75
C SER A 106 -21.60 24.39 -35.59
N LEU A 107 -20.61 24.36 -34.69
CA LEU A 107 -20.63 23.62 -33.41
C LEU A 107 -21.48 24.31 -32.34
N GLU A 108 -21.32 25.63 -32.16
CA GLU A 108 -22.06 26.43 -31.17
C GLU A 108 -23.57 26.34 -31.39
N SER A 109 -24.00 26.42 -32.66
CA SER A 109 -25.43 26.36 -33.03
C SER A 109 -26.03 24.95 -32.97
N ARG A 110 -25.22 23.89 -32.98
CA ARG A 110 -25.68 22.48 -33.03
C ARG A 110 -25.73 21.79 -31.66
N PHE A 111 -24.82 22.13 -30.74
CA PHE A 111 -24.70 21.43 -29.46
C PHE A 111 -25.30 22.19 -28.25
N GLY A 112 -25.89 23.38 -28.46
CA GLY A 112 -26.48 24.17 -27.37
C GLY A 112 -25.46 24.63 -26.33
N VAL A 113 -24.25 24.95 -26.79
CA VAL A 113 -23.07 25.23 -25.95
C VAL A 113 -22.89 26.73 -25.78
N GLU A 114 -23.00 27.22 -24.54
CA GLU A 114 -22.56 28.57 -24.20
C GLU A 114 -21.02 28.63 -24.10
N VAL A 115 -20.43 29.67 -24.67
CA VAL A 115 -18.97 29.88 -24.69
C VAL A 115 -18.59 30.84 -23.58
N TRP A 116 -17.81 30.36 -22.61
CA TRP A 116 -17.27 31.24 -21.57
C TRP A 116 -16.11 32.08 -22.14
N GLN A 117 -16.31 33.41 -22.17
CA GLN A 117 -15.33 34.38 -22.66
C GLN A 117 -14.66 35.12 -21.50
N GLY A 118 -13.48 34.65 -21.09
CA GLY A 118 -12.55 35.42 -20.28
C GLY A 118 -11.61 36.22 -21.20
N GLY A 119 -11.61 37.54 -21.09
CA GLY A 119 -10.64 38.41 -21.79
C GLY A 119 -10.67 38.32 -23.33
N GLY A 120 -11.87 38.15 -23.94
CA GLY A 120 -12.03 38.17 -25.40
C GLY A 120 -11.48 36.95 -26.16
N ARG A 121 -10.96 35.92 -25.47
CA ARG A 121 -10.62 34.62 -26.07
C ARG A 121 -11.63 33.55 -25.64
N ARG A 122 -11.80 32.54 -26.49
CA ARG A 122 -12.63 31.36 -26.21
C ARG A 122 -11.85 30.45 -25.25
N VAL A 123 -12.29 30.31 -24.00
CA VAL A 123 -11.51 29.63 -22.94
C VAL A 123 -12.03 28.22 -22.61
N GLY A 124 -13.30 27.93 -22.91
CA GLY A 124 -13.92 26.63 -22.65
C GLY A 124 -15.27 26.46 -23.32
N TYR A 125 -15.82 25.24 -23.21
CA TYR A 125 -17.13 24.84 -23.72
C TYR A 125 -18.01 24.34 -22.57
N LEU A 126 -19.29 24.73 -22.57
CA LEU A 126 -20.28 24.29 -21.60
C LEU A 126 -21.21 23.24 -22.27
N TYR A 127 -20.92 21.96 -22.08
CA TYR A 127 -21.59 20.87 -22.82
C TYR A 127 -22.83 20.36 -22.08
N ASN A 128 -23.96 20.30 -22.78
CA ASN A 128 -25.19 19.67 -22.32
C ASN A 128 -25.24 18.23 -22.88
N ILE A 129 -24.99 17.23 -22.04
CA ILE A 129 -25.15 15.82 -22.42
C ILE A 129 -26.65 15.59 -22.62
N SER A 130 -27.05 15.11 -23.80
CA SER A 130 -28.44 15.21 -24.33
C SER A 130 -29.54 14.44 -23.58
N GLN A 131 -29.27 13.94 -22.37
CA GLN A 131 -30.27 13.36 -21.44
C GLN A 131 -30.08 13.80 -19.97
N THR A 132 -29.06 14.60 -19.63
CA THR A 132 -28.81 15.09 -18.27
C THR A 132 -28.63 16.61 -18.26
N SER A 133 -29.48 17.31 -17.49
CA SER A 133 -29.44 18.77 -17.32
C SER A 133 -28.29 19.23 -16.43
N VAL A 134 -27.06 18.86 -16.80
CA VAL A 134 -25.83 19.11 -16.06
C VAL A 134 -24.95 20.07 -16.86
N ALA A 135 -24.64 21.22 -16.27
CA ALA A 135 -23.65 22.14 -16.80
C ALA A 135 -22.23 21.59 -16.58
N VAL A 136 -21.61 21.05 -17.63
CA VAL A 136 -20.22 20.55 -17.58
C VAL A 136 -19.26 21.64 -18.05
N ALA A 137 -18.32 22.06 -17.20
CA ALA A 137 -17.28 23.00 -17.57
C ALA A 137 -16.07 22.25 -18.17
N ALA A 138 -15.76 22.52 -19.44
CA ALA A 138 -14.65 21.89 -20.14
C ALA A 138 -13.48 22.86 -20.40
N SER A 139 -12.25 22.44 -20.09
CA SER A 139 -11.01 23.20 -20.33
C SER A 139 -9.93 22.35 -21.00
N ARG A 140 -8.94 22.99 -21.65
CA ARG A 140 -7.82 22.31 -22.32
C ARG A 140 -6.65 22.15 -21.35
N GLU A 141 -6.21 20.92 -21.11
CA GLU A 141 -5.07 20.62 -20.24
C GLU A 141 -3.94 19.94 -21.04
N GLN A 142 -2.67 20.27 -20.75
CA GLN A 142 -1.51 19.62 -21.39
C GLN A 142 -0.75 18.71 -20.42
N GLN A 143 -0.77 17.41 -20.71
CA GLN A 143 -0.12 16.38 -19.90
C GLN A 143 0.83 15.51 -20.74
N GLN A 144 1.86 14.96 -20.11
CA GLN A 144 2.75 13.98 -20.73
C GLN A 144 2.14 12.57 -20.67
N THR A 145 2.11 11.87 -21.81
CA THR A 145 1.58 10.50 -21.91
C THR A 145 2.67 9.43 -22.07
N PHE A 146 2.39 8.21 -21.63
CA PHE A 146 3.30 7.06 -21.78
C PHE A 146 2.86 5.99 -22.78
N SER A 147 1.57 5.93 -23.15
CA SER A 147 1.01 4.79 -23.89
C SER A 147 1.24 4.85 -25.40
N ASP A 148 2.20 4.04 -25.84
CA ASP A 148 2.15 3.03 -26.92
C ASP A 148 1.60 3.31 -28.31
N ALA A 149 0.61 4.18 -28.53
CA ALA A 149 -0.08 4.29 -29.81
C ALA A 149 0.55 5.28 -30.81
N PHE A 150 1.60 6.03 -30.41
CA PHE A 150 2.03 7.23 -31.17
C PHE A 150 3.54 7.59 -31.13
N GLY A 151 4.44 6.60 -30.99
CA GLY A 151 5.85 6.67 -31.42
C GLY A 151 6.85 7.69 -30.81
N VAL A 152 6.42 8.74 -30.10
CA VAL A 152 7.29 9.90 -29.75
C VAL A 152 7.43 10.11 -28.24
N LEU A 153 8.65 9.99 -27.71
CA LEU A 153 8.97 10.28 -26.30
C LEU A 153 8.65 11.73 -25.92
N ASN A 154 8.22 11.93 -24.66
CA ASN A 154 8.07 13.23 -24.00
C ASN A 154 7.14 14.27 -24.67
N ARG A 155 6.34 13.91 -25.68
CA ARG A 155 5.39 14.85 -26.28
C ARG A 155 4.21 15.08 -25.33
N LYS A 156 3.99 16.34 -24.92
CA LYS A 156 2.77 16.75 -24.24
C LYS A 156 1.58 16.64 -25.22
N ARG A 157 0.45 16.16 -24.71
CA ARG A 157 -0.82 16.05 -25.43
C ARG A 157 -1.86 16.96 -24.80
N ASP A 158 -2.73 17.47 -25.66
CA ASP A 158 -3.90 18.22 -25.24
C ASP A 158 -5.04 17.24 -24.88
N PHE A 159 -5.56 17.38 -23.67
CA PHE A 159 -6.73 16.67 -23.16
C PHE A 159 -7.86 17.66 -22.88
N LEU A 160 -9.10 17.18 -22.97
CA LEU A 160 -10.27 17.93 -22.54
C LEU A 160 -10.59 17.56 -21.09
N LYS A 161 -10.26 18.46 -20.16
CA LYS A 161 -10.61 18.31 -18.74
C LYS A 161 -12.07 18.67 -18.54
N LEU A 162 -12.87 17.70 -18.12
CA LEU A 162 -14.27 17.90 -17.71
C LEU A 162 -14.33 18.13 -16.20
N SER A 163 -15.03 19.19 -15.79
CA SER A 163 -15.21 19.57 -14.39
C SER A 163 -16.68 19.52 -14.01
N PHE A 164 -16.97 18.91 -12.87
CA PHE A 164 -18.32 18.60 -12.38
C PHE A 164 -18.52 19.17 -10.97
N PRO A 165 -19.72 19.66 -10.62
CA PRO A 165 -19.99 20.19 -9.28
C PRO A 165 -20.12 19.08 -8.22
N THR A 166 -20.55 17.87 -8.60
CA THR A 166 -20.62 16.71 -7.69
C THR A 166 -20.02 15.44 -8.29
N VAL A 167 -19.67 14.50 -7.40
CA VAL A 167 -19.20 13.15 -7.79
C VAL A 167 -20.30 12.36 -8.52
N LYS A 168 -21.58 12.63 -8.22
CA LYS A 168 -22.70 11.97 -8.91
C LYS A 168 -22.73 12.33 -10.39
N ASP A 169 -22.60 13.63 -10.70
CA ASP A 169 -22.62 14.13 -12.08
C ASP A 169 -21.45 13.56 -12.91
N LEU A 170 -20.28 13.39 -12.28
CA LEU A 170 -19.13 12.70 -12.87
C LEU A 170 -19.44 11.24 -13.20
N VAL A 171 -20.08 10.50 -12.27
CA VAL A 171 -20.46 9.09 -12.49
C VAL A 171 -21.47 8.96 -13.61
N ASP A 172 -22.51 9.81 -13.63
CA ASP A 172 -23.55 9.82 -14.66
C ASP A 172 -22.95 10.14 -16.05
N ALA A 173 -22.07 11.14 -16.14
CA ALA A 173 -21.35 11.48 -17.39
C ALA A 173 -20.39 10.36 -17.85
N ARG A 174 -19.67 9.71 -16.92
CA ARG A 174 -18.76 8.59 -17.21
C ARG A 174 -19.50 7.38 -17.78
N LEU A 175 -20.67 7.04 -17.25
CA LEU A 175 -21.50 5.95 -17.76
C LEU A 175 -21.92 6.19 -19.21
N GLU A 176 -22.31 7.44 -19.53
CA GLU A 176 -22.70 7.84 -20.87
C GLU A 176 -21.52 7.84 -21.86
N ILE A 177 -20.36 8.38 -21.46
CA ILE A 177 -19.14 8.32 -22.29
C ILE A 177 -18.72 6.86 -22.55
N HIS A 178 -18.84 5.96 -21.57
CA HIS A 178 -18.60 4.53 -21.77
C HIS A 178 -19.66 3.83 -22.64
N ARG A 179 -20.88 4.38 -22.78
CA ARG A 179 -21.84 3.92 -23.80
C ARG A 179 -21.35 4.29 -25.20
N ILE A 180 -21.04 5.57 -25.41
CA ILE A 180 -20.56 6.12 -26.69
C ILE A 180 -19.27 5.42 -27.16
N LEU A 181 -18.32 5.17 -26.25
CA LEU A 181 -17.08 4.44 -26.57
C LEU A 181 -17.35 2.99 -27.00
N ARG A 182 -18.29 2.28 -26.35
CA ARG A 182 -18.66 0.90 -26.73
C ARG A 182 -19.37 0.84 -28.08
N GLU A 183 -20.23 1.81 -28.37
CA GLU A 183 -20.91 1.94 -29.66
C GLU A 183 -19.91 2.28 -30.78
N SER A 184 -19.04 3.26 -30.56
CA SER A 184 -17.98 3.65 -31.49
C SER A 184 -16.99 2.50 -31.77
N ALA A 185 -16.64 1.69 -30.76
CA ALA A 185 -15.79 0.52 -30.95
C ALA A 185 -16.47 -0.58 -31.78
N ARG A 186 -17.78 -0.81 -31.58
CA ARG A 186 -18.58 -1.73 -32.41
C ARG A 186 -18.68 -1.23 -33.86
N GLU A 187 -18.87 0.07 -34.05
CA GLU A 187 -18.92 0.71 -35.38
C GLU A 187 -17.59 0.56 -36.13
N LYS A 188 -16.47 0.89 -35.46
CA LYS A 188 -15.10 0.70 -35.99
C LYS A 188 -14.86 -0.76 -36.38
N GLY A 189 -15.16 -1.72 -35.50
CA GLY A 189 -15.01 -3.15 -35.78
C GLY A 189 -15.89 -3.66 -36.92
N ARG A 190 -17.14 -3.19 -37.02
CA ARG A 190 -18.06 -3.48 -38.14
C ARG A 190 -17.50 -2.95 -39.46
N ARG A 191 -16.97 -1.72 -39.45
CA ARG A 191 -16.38 -1.07 -40.63
C ARG A 191 -15.08 -1.74 -41.08
N GLU A 192 -14.21 -2.15 -40.16
CA GLU A 192 -13.01 -2.95 -40.48
C GLU A 192 -13.38 -4.31 -41.07
N LEU A 193 -14.40 -4.99 -40.54
CA LEU A 193 -14.87 -6.27 -41.08
C LEU A 193 -15.45 -6.12 -42.50
N LEU A 194 -16.20 -5.04 -42.76
CA LEU A 194 -16.67 -4.67 -44.10
C LEU A 194 -15.52 -4.35 -45.05
N HIS A 195 -14.51 -3.59 -44.60
CA HIS A 195 -13.34 -3.25 -45.40
C HIS A 195 -12.49 -4.49 -45.72
N ARG A 196 -12.29 -5.39 -44.75
CA ARG A 196 -11.61 -6.67 -44.95
C ARG A 196 -12.39 -7.60 -45.88
N ARG A 197 -13.72 -7.61 -45.81
CA ARG A 197 -14.57 -8.33 -46.78
C ARG A 197 -14.46 -7.76 -48.19
N ARG A 198 -14.42 -6.43 -48.33
CA ARG A 198 -14.21 -5.76 -49.64
C ARG A 198 -12.84 -6.09 -50.24
N PHE A 199 -11.77 -6.01 -49.44
CA PHE A 199 -10.41 -6.42 -49.87
C PHE A 199 -10.27 -7.91 -50.24
N VAL A 200 -11.12 -8.79 -49.69
CA VAL A 200 -11.15 -10.20 -50.09
C VAL A 200 -11.96 -10.39 -51.38
N ALA A 201 -13.03 -9.62 -51.58
CA ALA A 201 -13.81 -9.66 -52.83
C ALA A 201 -13.04 -9.05 -54.03
N GLU A 202 -12.31 -7.96 -53.82
CA GLU A 202 -11.43 -7.33 -54.83
C GLU A 202 -10.18 -8.19 -55.15
N GLY A 203 -9.97 -9.31 -54.46
CA GLY A 203 -8.93 -10.29 -54.74
C GLY A 203 -9.34 -11.42 -55.70
N GLU A 204 -10.62 -11.47 -56.11
CA GLU A 204 -11.18 -12.51 -57.00
C GLU A 204 -11.91 -11.90 -58.21
N GLU A 205 -11.24 -11.02 -58.97
CA GLU A 205 -11.70 -10.62 -60.32
C GLU A 205 -10.81 -11.22 -61.41
N THR A 206 -11.37 -12.17 -62.16
CA THR A 206 -10.83 -12.68 -63.42
C THR A 206 -11.01 -11.65 -64.55
N GLU A 207 -10.05 -11.59 -65.47
CA GLU A 207 -10.08 -10.68 -66.63
C GLU A 207 -11.38 -10.79 -67.46
N GLY A 208 -12.23 -9.75 -67.44
CA GLY A 208 -13.43 -9.65 -68.27
C GLY A 208 -14.24 -8.37 -68.02
N ASP A 209 -14.66 -7.71 -69.11
CA ASP A 209 -15.67 -6.63 -69.17
C ASP A 209 -15.40 -5.30 -68.41
N THR A 210 -14.42 -4.54 -68.91
CA THR A 210 -14.13 -3.14 -68.53
C THR A 210 -15.21 -2.09 -68.88
N ALA A 211 -16.42 -2.51 -69.26
CA ALA A 211 -17.52 -1.61 -69.64
C ALA A 211 -18.54 -1.34 -68.51
N ALA A 212 -18.72 -2.28 -67.56
CA ALA A 212 -19.75 -2.15 -66.51
C ALA A 212 -19.29 -1.30 -65.31
N ALA A 213 -18.01 -1.39 -64.93
CA ALA A 213 -17.47 -0.70 -63.75
C ALA A 213 -17.52 0.84 -63.86
N ALA A 214 -17.43 1.39 -65.07
CA ALA A 214 -17.50 2.84 -65.32
C ALA A 214 -18.90 3.44 -65.12
N ALA A 215 -19.97 2.63 -65.19
CA ALA A 215 -21.33 3.10 -64.95
C ALA A 215 -21.67 3.17 -63.44
N ALA A 216 -21.05 2.32 -62.61
CA ALA A 216 -21.29 2.29 -61.17
C ALA A 216 -20.63 3.47 -60.43
N SER A 217 -19.47 3.95 -60.89
CA SER A 217 -18.75 5.07 -60.26
C SER A 217 -19.42 6.43 -60.47
N ALA A 218 -20.34 6.56 -61.43
CA ALA A 218 -21.10 7.78 -61.69
C ALA A 218 -22.32 7.98 -60.77
N ALA A 219 -22.72 6.95 -60.01
CA ALA A 219 -23.93 6.98 -59.18
C ALA A 219 -23.68 7.32 -57.69
N ASP A 220 -22.46 7.15 -57.17
CA ASP A 220 -22.14 7.35 -55.73
C ASP A 220 -21.73 8.80 -55.39
N GLY A 221 -22.40 9.77 -56.03
CA GLY A 221 -22.21 11.21 -55.80
C GLY A 221 -22.84 11.76 -54.52
N SER A 222 -23.47 10.91 -53.69
CA SER A 222 -24.33 11.28 -52.56
C SER A 222 -23.66 11.23 -51.18
N SER A 223 -22.34 11.00 -51.11
CA SER A 223 -21.60 10.85 -49.84
C SER A 223 -21.37 12.14 -49.02
N ARG A 224 -22.06 13.25 -49.34
CA ARG A 224 -21.87 14.57 -48.70
C ARG A 224 -22.82 14.94 -47.56
N ASP A 225 -23.88 14.17 -47.32
CA ASP A 225 -24.73 14.32 -46.12
C ASP A 225 -24.53 13.15 -45.15
N ARG A 226 -23.42 13.20 -44.39
CA ARG A 226 -23.31 12.49 -43.10
C ARG A 226 -23.59 13.49 -42.00
N ASP A 227 -24.34 13.09 -40.98
CA ASP A 227 -24.65 13.98 -39.87
C ASP A 227 -23.37 14.24 -39.04
N PRO A 228 -22.83 15.47 -38.98
CA PRO A 228 -21.53 15.74 -38.34
C PRO A 228 -21.50 15.50 -36.82
N GLN A 229 -22.64 15.14 -36.24
CA GLN A 229 -22.76 14.72 -34.85
C GLN A 229 -22.21 13.29 -34.62
N GLU A 230 -22.33 12.38 -35.61
CA GLU A 230 -21.66 11.07 -35.56
C GLU A 230 -20.14 11.20 -35.71
N ASP A 231 -19.69 12.11 -36.58
CA ASP A 231 -18.27 12.32 -36.90
C ASP A 231 -17.50 12.89 -35.69
N ALA A 232 -18.13 13.76 -34.90
CA ALA A 232 -17.55 14.33 -33.68
C ALA A 232 -17.42 13.32 -32.52
N LEU A 233 -18.41 12.43 -32.32
CA LEU A 233 -18.35 11.41 -31.27
C LEU A 233 -17.31 10.33 -31.58
N GLY A 234 -17.08 10.03 -32.87
CA GLY A 234 -16.05 9.09 -33.32
C GLY A 234 -14.60 9.53 -33.03
N LEU A 235 -14.37 10.81 -32.68
CA LEU A 235 -13.07 11.36 -32.28
C LEU A 235 -12.70 11.07 -30.82
N ILE A 236 -13.65 10.60 -29.99
CA ILE A 236 -13.37 10.23 -28.60
C ILE A 236 -12.65 8.87 -28.60
N ASP A 237 -11.39 8.87 -28.15
CA ASP A 237 -10.51 7.68 -28.18
C ASP A 237 -10.66 6.83 -26.90
N ASP A 238 -10.41 7.43 -25.73
CA ASP A 238 -10.59 6.81 -24.41
C ASP A 238 -10.86 7.89 -23.34
N LEU A 239 -11.31 7.47 -22.16
CA LEU A 239 -11.53 8.30 -20.98
C LEU A 239 -10.47 7.99 -19.91
N TYR A 240 -9.75 9.00 -19.43
CA TYR A 240 -8.68 8.84 -18.44
C TYR A 240 -9.05 9.39 -17.07
N GLU A 241 -8.39 8.86 -16.03
CA GLU A 241 -8.45 9.29 -14.63
C GLU A 241 -9.85 9.30 -13.96
N ALA A 242 -10.88 8.79 -14.64
CA ALA A 242 -12.28 8.79 -14.21
C ALA A 242 -12.65 7.74 -13.15
N ASP A 243 -11.70 6.88 -12.77
CA ASP A 243 -11.82 5.88 -11.69
C ASP A 243 -10.98 6.24 -10.44
N VAL A 244 -10.44 7.46 -10.38
CA VAL A 244 -9.72 7.98 -9.20
C VAL A 244 -10.73 8.46 -8.15
N LEU A 245 -10.68 7.88 -6.95
CA LEU A 245 -11.56 8.26 -5.84
C LEU A 245 -11.42 9.75 -5.49
N TYR A 246 -12.55 10.44 -5.29
CA TYR A 246 -12.60 11.88 -5.04
C TYR A 246 -11.71 12.34 -3.86
N ILE A 247 -11.73 11.62 -2.73
CA ILE A 247 -10.90 11.95 -1.56
C ILE A 247 -9.41 11.82 -1.91
N THR A 248 -9.01 10.75 -2.59
CA THR A 248 -7.63 10.54 -3.05
C THR A 248 -7.21 11.62 -4.05
N ARG A 249 -8.09 12.03 -4.97
CA ARG A 249 -7.88 13.15 -5.90
C ARG A 249 -7.61 14.45 -5.14
N CYS A 250 -8.45 14.79 -4.15
CA CYS A 250 -8.24 15.98 -3.32
C CYS A 250 -6.91 15.94 -2.56
N CYS A 251 -6.55 14.79 -1.97
CA CYS A 251 -5.27 14.62 -1.26
C CYS A 251 -4.05 14.72 -2.20
N ILE A 252 -4.17 14.26 -3.45
CA ILE A 252 -3.12 14.40 -4.47
C ILE A 252 -2.99 15.86 -4.91
N ASP A 253 -4.08 16.46 -5.40
CA ASP A 253 -4.06 17.77 -6.06
C ASP A 253 -3.73 18.92 -5.07
N LEU A 254 -4.11 18.78 -3.79
CA LEU A 254 -3.84 19.75 -2.72
C LEU A 254 -2.61 19.40 -1.86
N ASP A 255 -1.87 18.34 -2.21
CA ASP A 255 -0.75 17.74 -1.44
C ASP A 255 -1.01 17.52 0.06
N ILE A 256 -2.25 17.14 0.41
CA ILE A 256 -2.66 16.84 1.79
C ILE A 256 -2.22 15.41 2.17
N ARG A 257 -1.60 15.26 3.34
CA ARG A 257 -1.17 13.97 3.93
C ARG A 257 -1.49 13.94 5.42
N CYS A 258 -2.17 12.88 5.87
CA CYS A 258 -2.52 12.75 7.29
C CYS A 258 -1.26 12.51 8.15
N GLY A 259 -1.19 13.10 9.34
CA GLY A 259 -0.01 13.00 10.20
C GLY A 259 1.11 14.01 9.91
N ARG A 260 0.86 15.00 9.03
CA ARG A 260 1.68 16.23 8.93
C ARG A 260 0.98 17.40 9.62
N TRP A 261 1.76 18.39 10.03
CA TRP A 261 1.26 19.67 10.53
C TRP A 261 0.98 20.63 9.36
N TYR A 262 -0.14 21.34 9.43
CA TYR A 262 -0.54 22.33 8.43
C TYR A 262 -0.96 23.64 9.12
N SER A 263 -0.48 24.76 8.60
CA SER A 263 -1.09 26.07 8.84
C SER A 263 -2.32 26.20 7.96
N ILE A 264 -3.45 26.57 8.56
CA ILE A 264 -4.74 26.74 7.87
C ILE A 264 -5.08 28.21 7.84
N SER A 265 -5.20 28.79 6.65
CA SER A 265 -5.58 30.18 6.46
C SER A 265 -6.69 30.34 5.41
N ARG A 266 -7.45 31.43 5.53
CA ARG A 266 -8.35 31.94 4.49
C ARG A 266 -8.02 33.41 4.25
N GLN A 267 -8.17 33.87 3.01
CA GLN A 267 -7.93 35.29 2.70
C GLN A 267 -9.11 36.16 3.14
N LYS A 268 -10.34 35.66 3.03
CA LYS A 268 -11.55 36.24 3.61
C LYS A 268 -12.23 35.27 4.58
N PRO A 269 -13.02 35.75 5.56
CA PRO A 269 -13.75 34.89 6.50
C PRO A 269 -14.92 34.13 5.88
N ASP A 270 -15.24 34.35 4.61
CA ASP A 270 -16.31 33.63 3.90
C ASP A 270 -15.99 32.12 3.83
N VAL A 271 -17.05 31.30 3.81
CA VAL A 271 -17.00 29.83 3.70
C VAL A 271 -16.83 29.40 2.23
N THR A 272 -17.09 30.30 1.28
CA THR A 272 -16.97 30.04 -0.16
C THR A 272 -15.54 30.04 -0.69
N GLU A 273 -14.57 30.64 0.00
CA GLU A 273 -13.17 30.66 -0.43
C GLU A 273 -12.44 29.33 -0.10
N PRO A 274 -11.58 28.83 -1.01
CA PRO A 274 -10.79 27.64 -0.75
C PRO A 274 -9.80 27.86 0.41
N LEU A 275 -9.70 26.86 1.28
CA LEU A 275 -8.73 26.84 2.39
C LEU A 275 -7.30 26.79 1.83
N LYS A 276 -6.45 27.75 2.23
CA LYS A 276 -5.01 27.66 1.96
C LYS A 276 -4.35 26.85 3.07
N LEU A 277 -3.76 25.72 2.69
CA LEU A 277 -3.06 24.79 3.57
C LEU A 277 -1.56 24.86 3.27
N GLU A 278 -0.75 25.20 4.27
CA GLU A 278 0.71 25.26 4.15
C GLU A 278 1.33 24.24 5.11
N ALA A 279 2.12 23.30 4.58
CA ALA A 279 2.75 22.27 5.40
C ALA A 279 3.88 22.85 6.26
N LEU A 280 3.87 22.54 7.55
CA LEU A 280 4.88 23.00 8.52
C LEU A 280 5.95 21.92 8.68
N GLU A 281 7.09 22.07 7.99
CA GLU A 281 8.16 21.05 7.97
C GLU A 281 8.98 20.98 9.28
N ASP A 282 9.02 22.06 10.07
CA ASP A 282 9.80 22.15 11.31
C ASP A 282 9.25 21.28 12.46
N LEU A 283 7.95 20.96 12.45
CA LEU A 283 7.28 20.18 13.49
C LEU A 283 7.38 18.68 13.20
N SER A 284 8.53 18.10 13.52
CA SER A 284 8.81 16.66 13.31
C SER A 284 8.19 15.70 14.34
N ALA A 285 7.58 16.21 15.41
CA ALA A 285 6.91 15.39 16.42
C ALA A 285 5.46 15.09 16.02
N ALA A 286 5.04 13.83 16.21
CA ALA A 286 3.64 13.44 16.02
C ALA A 286 2.73 14.10 17.07
N ALA A 287 1.50 14.42 16.69
CA ALA A 287 0.49 14.94 17.63
C ALA A 287 0.09 13.88 18.67
N SER A 288 -0.10 14.28 19.92
CA SER A 288 -0.61 13.41 20.98
C SER A 288 -2.10 13.17 20.81
N LEU A 289 -2.47 12.12 20.07
CA LEU A 289 -3.86 11.70 19.87
C LEU A 289 -4.36 10.89 21.06
N SER A 290 -5.62 11.06 21.45
CA SER A 290 -6.25 10.19 22.47
C SER A 290 -6.73 8.89 21.82
N VAL A 291 -6.33 7.77 22.41
CA VAL A 291 -6.52 6.42 21.89
C VAL A 291 -7.36 5.63 22.88
N LEU A 292 -8.39 4.97 22.38
CA LEU A 292 -9.20 3.99 23.10
C LEU A 292 -9.12 2.64 22.39
N ALA A 293 -8.62 1.62 23.07
CA ALA A 293 -8.78 0.24 22.66
C ALA A 293 -9.96 -0.40 23.40
N PHE A 294 -10.69 -1.30 22.74
CA PHE A 294 -11.73 -2.09 23.38
C PHE A 294 -11.80 -3.52 22.83
N ASP A 295 -12.45 -4.38 23.60
CA ASP A 295 -12.65 -5.80 23.34
C ASP A 295 -13.98 -6.24 24.00
N ILE A 296 -14.68 -7.25 23.44
CA ILE A 296 -15.99 -7.71 23.92
C ILE A 296 -16.04 -9.21 24.19
N GLU A 297 -16.67 -9.59 25.31
CA GLU A 297 -16.98 -10.98 25.61
C GLU A 297 -18.46 -11.26 25.39
N CYS A 298 -18.75 -12.31 24.62
CA CYS A 298 -20.11 -12.65 24.21
C CYS A 298 -20.55 -13.99 24.82
N PHE A 299 -21.84 -14.10 25.13
CA PHE A 299 -22.44 -15.40 25.41
C PHE A 299 -22.40 -16.27 24.13
N LYS A 300 -22.25 -17.58 24.30
CA LYS A 300 -22.34 -18.57 23.21
C LYS A 300 -22.96 -19.87 23.70
N LEU A 301 -23.58 -20.60 22.78
CA LEU A 301 -23.99 -21.98 23.02
C LEU A 301 -22.78 -22.92 22.89
N PRO A 302 -22.79 -24.11 23.55
CA PRO A 302 -21.71 -25.08 23.45
C PRO A 302 -21.44 -25.50 22.00
N LEU A 303 -20.17 -25.52 21.60
CA LEU A 303 -19.69 -25.88 20.26
C LEU A 303 -20.25 -25.00 19.11
N GLN A 304 -20.78 -23.82 19.42
CA GLN A 304 -21.30 -22.84 18.44
C GLN A 304 -20.59 -21.49 18.57
N PHE A 305 -20.64 -20.70 17.49
CA PHE A 305 -20.22 -19.30 17.51
C PHE A 305 -21.28 -18.41 18.17
N PRO A 306 -20.91 -17.25 18.76
CA PRO A 306 -21.85 -16.27 19.28
C PRO A 306 -22.80 -15.72 18.19
N GLU A 307 -24.11 -15.72 18.42
CA GLU A 307 -25.09 -15.14 17.49
C GLU A 307 -25.68 -13.84 18.03
N ALA A 308 -25.25 -12.68 17.48
CA ALA A 308 -25.69 -11.36 17.95
C ALA A 308 -27.21 -11.13 17.95
N ALA A 309 -28.00 -11.90 17.19
CA ALA A 309 -29.46 -11.80 17.24
C ALA A 309 -30.07 -12.32 18.56
N ARG A 310 -29.42 -13.31 19.18
CA ARG A 310 -29.90 -14.03 20.38
C ARG A 310 -29.04 -13.73 21.59
N ASP A 311 -27.74 -13.97 21.45
CA ASP A 311 -26.81 -14.06 22.55
C ASP A 311 -26.44 -12.66 23.09
N PRO A 312 -26.43 -12.45 24.42
CA PRO A 312 -26.07 -11.16 25.03
C PRO A 312 -24.56 -10.98 25.23
N LEU A 313 -24.14 -9.72 25.34
CA LEU A 313 -22.81 -9.34 25.83
C LEU A 313 -22.64 -9.72 27.32
N LEU A 314 -21.49 -10.28 27.68
CA LEU A 314 -21.09 -10.59 29.04
C LEU A 314 -20.28 -9.45 29.66
N LEU A 315 -19.19 -9.08 28.98
CA LEU A 315 -18.23 -8.05 29.39
C LEU A 315 -17.87 -7.16 28.19
N LEU A 316 -17.46 -5.94 28.48
CA LEU A 316 -16.88 -5.00 27.52
C LEU A 316 -15.72 -4.28 28.21
N SER A 317 -14.50 -4.57 27.79
CA SER A 317 -13.26 -4.04 28.38
C SER A 317 -12.71 -2.89 27.53
N LEU A 318 -12.11 -1.90 28.20
CA LEU A 318 -11.71 -0.63 27.61
C LEU A 318 -10.36 -0.18 28.18
N VAL A 319 -9.48 0.34 27.32
CA VAL A 319 -8.25 1.03 27.74
C VAL A 319 -8.14 2.35 27.01
N PHE A 320 -8.24 3.47 27.74
CA PHE A 320 -8.12 4.83 27.22
C PHE A 320 -6.84 5.49 27.73
N ASN A 321 -5.90 5.79 26.82
CA ASN A 321 -4.58 6.33 27.16
C ASN A 321 -3.91 5.59 28.35
N GLY A 322 -4.02 4.26 28.37
CA GLY A 322 -3.50 3.38 29.43
C GLY A 322 -4.42 3.18 30.65
N GLN A 323 -5.42 4.05 30.90
CA GLN A 323 -6.38 3.84 32.00
C GLN A 323 -7.45 2.81 31.60
N GLY A 324 -7.59 1.78 32.43
CA GLY A 324 -8.54 0.69 32.25
C GLY A 324 -9.95 0.98 32.76
N TYR A 325 -10.95 0.54 32.01
CA TYR A 325 -12.35 0.43 32.43
C TYR A 325 -12.91 -0.93 32.01
N LEU A 326 -13.85 -1.47 32.78
CA LEU A 326 -14.55 -2.72 32.47
C LEU A 326 -16.04 -2.51 32.71
N LEU A 327 -16.88 -2.90 31.77
CA LEU A 327 -18.32 -2.92 31.94
C LEU A 327 -18.78 -4.39 32.00
N LEU A 328 -19.62 -4.71 32.98
CA LEU A 328 -20.05 -6.07 33.30
C LEU A 328 -21.58 -6.14 33.28
N ASN A 329 -22.13 -7.14 32.59
CA ASN A 329 -23.57 -7.36 32.50
C ASN A 329 -24.05 -8.29 33.63
N CYS A 330 -24.63 -7.71 34.68
CA CYS A 330 -25.11 -8.45 35.86
C CYS A 330 -26.31 -9.38 35.58
N CYS A 331 -26.92 -9.35 34.38
CA CYS A 331 -27.91 -10.37 33.98
C CYS A 331 -27.28 -11.72 33.67
N CYS A 332 -26.01 -11.76 33.30
CA CYS A 332 -25.35 -12.96 32.75
C CYS A 332 -24.14 -13.43 33.57
N VAL A 333 -23.56 -12.54 34.37
CA VAL A 333 -22.39 -12.79 35.22
C VAL A 333 -22.85 -12.89 36.69
N ALA A 334 -22.51 -13.98 37.38
CA ALA A 334 -23.14 -14.35 38.66
C ALA A 334 -22.77 -13.46 39.86
N ALA A 335 -21.67 -12.71 39.79
CA ALA A 335 -21.26 -11.77 40.83
C ALA A 335 -20.66 -10.49 40.23
N ALA A 336 -20.87 -9.37 40.92
CA ALA A 336 -20.24 -8.10 40.60
C ALA A 336 -18.73 -8.13 40.87
N ALA A 337 -17.93 -7.57 39.97
CA ALA A 337 -16.49 -7.51 40.13
C ALA A 337 -16.06 -6.18 40.80
N PRO A 338 -15.11 -6.20 41.76
CA PRO A 338 -14.52 -4.99 42.34
C PRO A 338 -13.49 -4.38 41.37
N CYS A 339 -13.09 -3.14 41.61
CA CYS A 339 -11.94 -2.54 40.90
C CYS A 339 -10.65 -3.31 41.24
N PHE A 340 -9.83 -3.65 40.24
CA PHE A 340 -8.60 -4.42 40.42
C PHE A 340 -7.46 -3.95 39.52
N GLY A 341 -6.22 -4.10 39.98
CA GLY A 341 -5.03 -3.82 39.18
C GLY A 341 -4.66 -4.98 38.28
N PHE A 342 -4.41 -4.70 37.00
CA PHE A 342 -3.85 -5.66 36.05
C PHE A 342 -2.54 -5.11 35.46
N ALA A 343 -1.50 -5.93 35.43
CA ALA A 343 -0.20 -5.59 34.88
C ALA A 343 0.50 -6.87 34.36
N PRO A 344 0.61 -7.07 33.04
CA PRO A 344 1.31 -8.23 32.46
C PRO A 344 2.79 -8.28 32.85
N ARG A 345 3.38 -7.11 33.10
CA ARG A 345 4.72 -6.90 33.66
C ARG A 345 4.70 -5.64 34.54
N PRO A 346 5.58 -5.51 35.54
CA PRO A 346 5.69 -4.29 36.35
C PRO A 346 5.93 -3.02 35.52
N GLU A 347 6.69 -3.16 34.42
CA GLU A 347 7.00 -2.10 33.44
C GLU A 347 5.80 -1.66 32.59
N LEU A 348 4.75 -2.48 32.53
CA LEU A 348 3.56 -2.31 31.68
C LEU A 348 2.30 -2.07 32.52
N ARG A 349 2.46 -1.56 33.75
CA ARG A 349 1.34 -1.20 34.61
C ARG A 349 0.72 0.11 34.12
N GLY A 350 -0.62 0.12 34.00
CA GLY A 350 -1.39 1.34 33.72
C GLY A 350 -1.27 2.39 34.85
N PRO A 351 -1.79 3.61 34.63
CA PRO A 351 -1.71 4.70 35.60
C PRO A 351 -2.54 4.46 36.87
N GLY A 352 -3.47 3.51 36.84
CA GLY A 352 -4.32 3.13 37.97
C GLY A 352 -4.91 1.73 37.78
N ASP A 353 -5.69 1.30 38.76
CA ASP A 353 -6.45 0.05 38.70
C ASP A 353 -7.69 0.20 37.78
N PHE A 354 -8.25 -0.91 37.32
CA PHE A 354 -9.40 -0.91 36.41
C PHE A 354 -10.66 -0.44 37.11
N VAL A 355 -11.35 0.55 36.52
CA VAL A 355 -12.65 1.05 37.00
C VAL A 355 -13.76 0.15 36.45
N VAL A 356 -14.42 -0.60 37.34
CA VAL A 356 -15.46 -1.55 36.96
C VAL A 356 -16.86 -0.94 37.12
N PHE A 357 -17.65 -0.99 36.05
CA PHE A 357 -19.08 -0.64 36.03
C PHE A 357 -19.92 -1.92 35.95
N ASN A 358 -20.55 -2.27 37.07
CA ASN A 358 -21.47 -3.41 37.17
C ASN A 358 -22.87 -2.92 36.77
N GLU A 359 -23.28 -3.16 35.53
CA GLU A 359 -24.52 -2.65 34.95
C GLU A 359 -25.64 -3.70 34.99
N LEU A 360 -26.84 -3.27 35.41
CA LEU A 360 -27.97 -4.17 35.71
C LEU A 360 -28.62 -4.82 34.48
N SER A 361 -28.25 -4.41 33.27
CA SER A 361 -28.70 -5.01 32.02
C SER A 361 -27.78 -4.66 30.86
N GLU A 362 -27.81 -5.49 29.81
CA GLU A 362 -27.08 -5.27 28.56
C GLU A 362 -27.39 -3.91 27.90
N LYS A 363 -28.65 -3.44 27.99
CA LYS A 363 -29.03 -2.13 27.46
C LYS A 363 -28.34 -0.99 28.21
N LEU A 364 -28.24 -1.10 29.54
CA LEU A 364 -27.50 -0.13 30.36
C LEU A 364 -25.99 -0.21 30.10
N LEU A 365 -25.44 -1.42 29.87
CA LEU A 365 -24.05 -1.61 29.47
C LEU A 365 -23.73 -0.85 28.16
N LEU A 366 -24.54 -1.03 27.11
CA LEU A 366 -24.34 -0.30 25.85
C LEU A 366 -24.53 1.21 26.00
N GLN A 367 -25.53 1.65 26.78
CA GLN A 367 -25.73 3.07 27.06
C GLN A 367 -24.56 3.68 27.85
N ARG A 368 -23.99 2.93 28.82
CA ARG A 368 -22.78 3.34 29.55
C ARG A 368 -21.58 3.44 28.63
N PHE A 369 -21.39 2.47 27.73
CA PHE A 369 -20.30 2.49 26.76
C PHE A 369 -20.37 3.73 25.86
N LEU A 370 -21.54 4.03 25.30
CA LEU A 370 -21.76 5.26 24.51
C LEU A 370 -21.51 6.54 25.33
N GLN A 371 -21.98 6.60 26.58
CA GLN A 371 -21.72 7.73 27.48
C GLN A 371 -20.21 7.91 27.77
N LEU A 372 -19.47 6.82 27.95
CA LEU A 372 -18.02 6.85 28.15
C LEU A 372 -17.31 7.38 26.90
N LEU A 373 -17.67 6.89 25.71
CA LEU A 373 -17.10 7.38 24.45
C LEU A 373 -17.36 8.89 24.24
N LEU A 374 -18.60 9.35 24.45
CA LEU A 374 -18.96 10.77 24.36
C LEU A 374 -18.25 11.67 25.40
N LYS A 375 -17.94 11.12 26.59
CA LYS A 375 -17.22 11.84 27.66
C LYS A 375 -15.72 11.87 27.43
N LEU A 376 -15.12 10.76 27.01
CA LEU A 376 -13.67 10.60 26.80
C LEU A 376 -13.20 11.22 25.49
N LYS A 377 -14.07 11.30 24.48
CA LYS A 377 -13.81 11.85 23.13
C LYS A 377 -12.48 11.31 22.54
N PRO A 378 -12.38 9.98 22.34
CA PRO A 378 -11.22 9.40 21.66
C PRO A 378 -11.11 9.93 20.22
N HIS A 379 -9.89 10.15 19.75
CA HIS A 379 -9.62 10.41 18.33
C HIS A 379 -9.51 9.09 17.56
N ILE A 380 -8.99 8.05 18.22
CA ILE A 380 -8.77 6.73 17.62
C ILE A 380 -9.46 5.66 18.47
N LEU A 381 -10.28 4.85 17.80
CA LEU A 381 -10.87 3.62 18.31
C LEU A 381 -10.08 2.44 17.76
N VAL A 382 -9.65 1.52 18.62
CA VAL A 382 -8.82 0.37 18.28
C VAL A 382 -9.50 -0.91 18.73
N THR A 383 -9.46 -1.92 17.87
CA THR A 383 -9.96 -3.28 18.11
C THR A 383 -8.93 -4.31 17.64
N TYR A 384 -9.19 -5.59 17.89
CA TYR A 384 -8.47 -6.69 17.26
C TYR A 384 -9.48 -7.63 16.58
N ASN A 385 -9.52 -7.63 15.24
CA ASN A 385 -10.55 -8.31 14.44
C ASN A 385 -11.96 -7.70 14.60
N GLY A 386 -12.05 -6.44 15.02
CA GLY A 386 -13.32 -5.77 15.31
C GLY A 386 -14.11 -5.32 14.08
N ASP A 387 -13.50 -5.26 12.89
CA ASP A 387 -14.25 -5.09 11.64
C ASP A 387 -15.13 -6.33 11.34
N ASP A 388 -14.64 -7.53 11.66
CA ASP A 388 -15.26 -8.81 11.31
C ASP A 388 -16.08 -9.43 12.47
N PHE A 389 -15.84 -9.02 13.73
CA PHE A 389 -16.57 -9.51 14.91
C PHE A 389 -17.18 -8.39 15.76
N ASP A 390 -16.37 -7.63 16.52
CA ASP A 390 -16.83 -6.77 17.61
C ASP A 390 -17.86 -5.71 17.19
N LEU A 391 -17.56 -4.92 16.16
CA LEU A 391 -18.43 -3.83 15.73
C LEU A 391 -19.72 -4.36 15.07
N PRO A 392 -19.69 -5.34 14.14
CA PRO A 392 -20.89 -6.00 13.66
C PRO A 392 -21.78 -6.54 14.79
N TYR A 393 -21.18 -7.16 15.82
CA TYR A 393 -21.90 -7.70 16.97
C TYR A 393 -22.57 -6.58 17.79
N LEU A 394 -21.82 -5.54 18.17
CA LEU A 394 -22.32 -4.38 18.91
C LEU A 394 -23.43 -3.64 18.16
N ILE A 395 -23.27 -3.40 16.87
CA ILE A 395 -24.29 -2.78 16.00
C ILE A 395 -25.57 -3.62 16.03
N LYS A 396 -25.46 -4.94 15.94
CA LYS A 396 -26.63 -5.83 15.92
C LYS A 396 -27.31 -5.92 17.29
N ARG A 397 -26.57 -5.99 18.41
CA ARG A 397 -27.12 -5.91 19.77
C ARG A 397 -27.83 -4.59 20.02
N ALA A 398 -27.23 -3.47 19.60
CA ALA A 398 -27.81 -2.15 19.74
C ALA A 398 -29.15 -2.03 18.98
N GLN A 399 -29.24 -2.59 17.76
CA GLN A 399 -30.51 -2.69 17.01
C GLN A 399 -31.59 -3.48 17.78
N VAL A 400 -31.24 -4.66 18.32
CA VAL A 400 -32.18 -5.51 19.09
C VAL A 400 -32.67 -4.80 20.36
N LEU A 401 -31.80 -4.04 21.03
CA LEU A 401 -32.10 -3.35 22.28
C LEU A 401 -32.71 -1.95 22.09
N GLY A 402 -32.88 -1.49 20.84
CA GLY A 402 -33.39 -0.16 20.53
C GLY A 402 -32.48 0.97 21.03
N VAL A 403 -31.19 0.87 20.71
CA VAL A 403 -30.14 1.87 21.00
C VAL A 403 -29.50 2.28 19.67
N ASP A 404 -29.45 3.57 19.37
CA ASP A 404 -28.74 4.08 18.19
C ASP A 404 -27.23 4.15 18.46
N PHE A 405 -26.50 3.12 18.04
CA PHE A 405 -25.04 3.04 18.20
C PHE A 405 -24.29 3.86 17.15
N LEU A 406 -24.71 3.77 15.88
CA LEU A 406 -24.00 4.38 14.74
C LEU A 406 -24.18 5.90 14.72
N GLY A 407 -25.40 6.40 14.89
CA GLY A 407 -25.69 7.84 14.90
C GLY A 407 -25.06 8.55 16.09
N THR A 408 -25.06 7.91 17.28
CA THR A 408 -24.44 8.47 18.49
C THR A 408 -22.91 8.64 18.37
N LEU A 409 -22.23 7.73 17.67
CA LEU A 409 -20.77 7.76 17.52
C LEU A 409 -20.28 8.44 16.23
N GLY A 410 -21.18 8.74 15.29
CA GLY A 410 -20.80 9.22 13.97
C GLY A 410 -20.05 8.16 13.16
N LEU A 411 -20.44 6.89 13.27
CA LEU A 411 -19.85 5.78 12.51
C LEU A 411 -20.74 5.39 11.33
N GLN A 412 -20.14 5.05 10.19
CA GLN A 412 -20.83 4.45 9.05
C GLN A 412 -20.37 3.02 8.81
N GLN A 413 -21.33 2.18 8.44
CA GLN A 413 -21.06 0.98 7.68
C GLN A 413 -21.57 1.23 6.25
N LYS A 414 -20.65 1.31 5.27
CA LYS A 414 -20.99 1.65 3.87
C LYS A 414 -21.70 0.51 3.14
N GLU A 415 -21.29 -0.72 3.41
CA GLU A 415 -21.89 -1.94 2.86
C GLU A 415 -22.28 -2.86 4.02
N LEU A 416 -23.38 -3.60 3.91
CA LEU A 416 -23.83 -4.52 4.95
C LEU A 416 -22.79 -5.63 5.18
N GLY A 417 -22.15 -5.65 6.35
CA GLY A 417 -21.03 -6.55 6.64
C GLY A 417 -19.65 -6.05 6.19
N GLY A 418 -19.55 -4.85 5.60
CA GLY A 418 -18.29 -4.18 5.32
C GLY A 418 -17.71 -3.46 6.56
N PRO A 419 -16.46 -2.98 6.48
CA PRO A 419 -15.77 -2.35 7.59
C PRO A 419 -16.48 -1.08 8.08
N VAL A 420 -16.38 -0.81 9.38
CA VAL A 420 -16.98 0.37 10.01
C VAL A 420 -15.96 1.51 10.00
N VAL A 421 -16.38 2.67 9.47
CA VAL A 421 -15.54 3.83 9.14
C VAL A 421 -16.11 5.07 9.83
N GLY A 422 -15.25 5.97 10.29
CA GLY A 422 -15.67 7.24 10.88
C GLY A 422 -16.30 8.23 9.89
N ILE A 423 -17.42 8.85 10.29
CA ILE A 423 -17.98 10.08 9.68
C ILE A 423 -17.71 11.27 10.63
N GLY A 424 -16.44 11.52 10.96
CA GLY A 424 -16.11 12.60 11.90
C GLY A 424 -14.70 12.55 12.45
N PRO A 425 -14.48 13.00 13.70
CA PRO A 425 -13.15 13.04 14.32
C PRO A 425 -12.68 11.68 14.85
N LEU A 426 -13.55 10.66 14.84
CA LEU A 426 -13.27 9.31 15.34
C LEU A 426 -12.77 8.42 14.20
N ILE A 427 -11.61 7.81 14.38
CA ILE A 427 -10.93 6.95 13.40
C ILE A 427 -10.94 5.51 13.92
N HIS A 428 -11.48 4.54 13.19
CA HIS A 428 -11.45 3.12 13.57
C HIS A 428 -10.29 2.37 12.92
N LEU A 429 -9.36 1.87 13.75
CA LEU A 429 -8.18 1.12 13.35
C LEU A 429 -8.18 -0.30 13.95
N ASP A 430 -8.50 -1.29 13.13
CA ASP A 430 -8.41 -2.71 13.50
C ASP A 430 -6.95 -3.20 13.46
N ALA A 431 -6.41 -3.54 14.63
CA ALA A 431 -5.04 -4.01 14.79
C ALA A 431 -4.77 -5.33 14.03
N PHE A 432 -5.78 -6.16 13.79
CA PHE A 432 -5.64 -7.42 13.07
C PHE A 432 -5.24 -7.21 11.61
N LYS A 433 -5.76 -6.18 10.93
CA LYS A 433 -5.39 -5.87 9.53
C LYS A 433 -3.90 -5.50 9.39
N TRP A 434 -3.30 -4.87 10.41
CA TRP A 434 -1.84 -4.70 10.49
C TRP A 434 -1.11 -6.04 10.73
N VAL A 435 -1.67 -6.93 11.56
CA VAL A 435 -1.12 -8.26 11.77
C VAL A 435 -1.08 -9.06 10.47
N GLU A 436 -2.14 -9.02 9.67
CA GLU A 436 -2.23 -9.74 8.40
C GLU A 436 -1.22 -9.26 7.36
N ARG A 437 -1.03 -7.94 7.25
CA ARG A 437 -0.23 -7.31 6.18
C ARG A 437 1.23 -7.04 6.55
N ASP A 438 1.49 -6.47 7.73
CA ASP A 438 2.77 -5.81 8.07
C ASP A 438 3.55 -6.50 9.20
N SER A 439 2.94 -7.42 9.97
CA SER A 439 3.64 -8.04 11.11
C SER A 439 4.75 -9.03 10.73
N TYR A 440 4.76 -9.52 9.48
CA TYR A 440 5.57 -10.65 9.00
C TYR A 440 5.36 -11.97 9.77
N LEU A 441 4.23 -12.15 10.47
CA LEU A 441 3.89 -13.41 11.12
C LEU A 441 3.19 -14.39 10.15
N PRO A 442 3.51 -15.70 10.21
CA PRO A 442 2.84 -16.71 9.39
C PRO A 442 1.36 -16.83 9.79
N GLN A 443 0.50 -17.27 8.86
CA GLN A 443 -0.95 -17.26 9.03
C GLN A 443 -1.42 -17.97 10.32
N GLY A 444 -0.87 -19.15 10.63
CA GLY A 444 -1.17 -19.90 11.86
C GLY A 444 -0.64 -19.28 13.16
N SER A 445 -0.04 -18.08 13.13
CA SER A 445 0.49 -17.36 14.31
C SER A 445 -0.10 -15.95 14.46
N ARG A 446 -1.26 -15.70 13.84
CA ARG A 446 -1.97 -14.40 13.86
C ARG A 446 -3.05 -14.27 14.96
N THR A 447 -3.13 -15.21 15.90
CA THR A 447 -3.98 -15.05 17.10
C THR A 447 -3.39 -14.01 18.03
N LEU A 448 -4.22 -13.20 18.72
CA LEU A 448 -3.77 -12.13 19.61
C LEU A 448 -2.70 -12.62 20.59
N LYS A 449 -2.93 -13.76 21.26
CA LYS A 449 -1.96 -14.45 22.12
C LYS A 449 -0.59 -14.66 21.47
N THR A 450 -0.54 -15.17 20.24
CA THR A 450 0.71 -15.48 19.54
C THR A 450 1.43 -14.20 19.10
N VAL A 451 0.66 -13.19 18.67
CA VAL A 451 1.17 -11.85 18.35
C VAL A 451 1.77 -11.19 19.59
N CYS A 452 1.08 -11.22 20.73
CA CYS A 452 1.58 -10.70 22.00
C CYS A 452 2.86 -11.40 22.45
N LYS A 453 2.91 -12.73 22.36
CA LYS A 453 4.13 -13.50 22.64
C LYS A 453 5.30 -13.11 21.72
N ALA A 454 5.05 -12.92 20.43
CA ALA A 454 6.08 -12.61 19.44
C ALA A 454 6.53 -11.15 19.40
N LYS A 455 5.63 -10.19 19.72
CA LYS A 455 5.87 -8.74 19.59
C LYS A 455 6.01 -8.04 20.94
N LEU A 456 5.14 -8.34 21.91
CA LEU A 456 5.16 -7.74 23.26
C LEU A 456 6.00 -8.55 24.27
N GLY A 457 6.33 -9.80 23.93
CA GLY A 457 7.20 -10.67 24.73
C GLY A 457 6.57 -11.23 26.00
N PHE A 458 5.25 -11.15 26.17
CA PHE A 458 4.52 -11.79 27.26
C PHE A 458 3.40 -12.68 26.72
N ASN A 459 3.02 -13.70 27.49
CA ASN A 459 1.84 -14.50 27.20
C ASN A 459 0.65 -13.83 27.91
N PRO A 460 -0.41 -13.39 27.20
CA PRO A 460 -1.65 -12.96 27.85
C PRO A 460 -2.32 -14.13 28.55
N VAL A 461 -3.34 -13.82 29.36
CA VAL A 461 -4.19 -14.84 29.99
C VAL A 461 -4.95 -15.57 28.88
N GLU A 462 -5.09 -16.89 29.00
CA GLU A 462 -5.80 -17.72 28.03
C GLU A 462 -6.93 -18.48 28.73
N VAL A 463 -8.09 -18.48 28.06
CA VAL A 463 -9.30 -19.21 28.43
C VAL A 463 -9.79 -19.91 27.15
N ASP A 464 -10.28 -21.15 27.28
CA ASP A 464 -10.94 -21.81 26.15
C ASP A 464 -12.30 -21.14 25.88
N PRO A 465 -12.66 -20.80 24.63
CA PRO A 465 -13.96 -20.21 24.32
C PRO A 465 -15.18 -21.00 24.85
N GLU A 466 -15.08 -22.32 25.03
CA GLU A 466 -16.14 -23.12 25.65
C GLU A 466 -16.25 -22.94 27.17
N ASP A 467 -15.16 -22.58 27.85
CA ASP A 467 -15.13 -22.34 29.31
C ASP A 467 -15.69 -20.96 29.71
N MET A 468 -15.79 -19.99 28.79
CA MET A 468 -16.15 -18.60 29.11
C MET A 468 -17.53 -18.45 29.76
N VAL A 469 -18.55 -19.14 29.24
CA VAL A 469 -19.93 -19.09 29.78
C VAL A 469 -20.03 -19.81 31.13
N PRO A 470 -19.49 -21.04 31.31
CA PRO A 470 -19.33 -21.63 32.63
C PRO A 470 -18.55 -20.75 33.64
N MET A 471 -17.52 -20.03 33.18
CA MET A 471 -16.71 -19.16 34.01
C MET A 471 -17.47 -17.92 34.46
N ALA A 472 -18.33 -17.34 33.62
CA ALA A 472 -19.23 -16.23 34.00
C ALA A 472 -20.15 -16.57 35.19
N GLN A 473 -20.46 -17.85 35.40
CA GLN A 473 -21.27 -18.34 36.51
C GLN A 473 -20.44 -18.80 37.72
N ASN A 474 -19.33 -19.53 37.48
CA ASN A 474 -18.56 -20.19 38.55
C ASN A 474 -17.37 -19.38 39.08
N ASP A 475 -16.72 -18.59 38.22
CA ASP A 475 -15.52 -17.79 38.56
C ASP A 475 -15.50 -16.49 37.73
N PRO A 476 -16.43 -15.55 37.99
CA PRO A 476 -16.57 -14.34 37.19
C PRO A 476 -15.35 -13.43 37.28
N GLN A 477 -14.57 -13.50 38.38
CA GLN A 477 -13.34 -12.71 38.53
C GLN A 477 -12.27 -13.15 37.53
N ARG A 478 -12.11 -14.44 37.26
CA ARG A 478 -11.16 -14.93 36.26
C ARG A 478 -11.55 -14.52 34.84
N LEU A 479 -12.85 -14.54 34.51
CA LEU A 479 -13.34 -14.03 33.22
C LEU A 479 -13.08 -12.52 33.07
N CYS A 480 -13.26 -11.73 34.13
CA CYS A 480 -12.93 -10.31 34.13
C CYS A 480 -11.44 -10.05 33.89
N VAL A 481 -10.56 -10.87 34.47
CA VAL A 481 -9.10 -10.76 34.25
C VAL A 481 -8.71 -11.15 32.82
N TYR A 482 -9.40 -12.12 32.21
CA TYR A 482 -9.21 -12.50 30.81
C TYR A 482 -9.62 -11.36 29.85
N SER A 483 -10.85 -10.85 29.93
CA SER A 483 -11.33 -9.74 29.09
C SER A 483 -10.47 -8.46 29.24
N VAL A 484 -9.98 -8.18 30.45
CA VAL A 484 -9.04 -7.07 30.70
C VAL A 484 -7.66 -7.33 30.09
N SER A 485 -7.18 -8.58 30.08
CA SER A 485 -5.92 -8.97 29.44
C SER A 485 -5.92 -8.62 27.96
N ASP A 486 -7.01 -8.88 27.26
CA ASP A 486 -7.07 -8.75 25.80
C ASP A 486 -7.27 -7.30 25.34
N ALA A 487 -8.04 -6.47 26.05
CA ALA A 487 -8.04 -5.02 25.81
C ALA A 487 -6.68 -4.36 26.10
N VAL A 488 -5.96 -4.78 27.16
CA VAL A 488 -4.60 -4.28 27.46
C VAL A 488 -3.59 -4.75 26.40
N ALA A 489 -3.69 -6.00 25.95
CA ALA A 489 -2.87 -6.54 24.88
C ALA A 489 -3.07 -5.75 23.58
N THR A 490 -4.33 -5.50 23.19
CA THR A 490 -4.69 -4.73 22.00
C THR A 490 -4.21 -3.27 22.09
N PHE A 491 -4.39 -2.60 23.23
CA PHE A 491 -3.86 -1.25 23.46
C PHE A 491 -2.33 -1.19 23.31
N LEU A 492 -1.60 -2.07 24.01
CA LEU A 492 -0.14 -2.08 24.00
C LEU A 492 0.46 -2.50 22.65
N LEU A 493 -0.21 -3.40 21.91
CA LEU A 493 0.16 -3.75 20.54
C LEU A 493 0.03 -2.53 19.63
N TYR A 494 -1.09 -1.81 19.73
CA TYR A 494 -1.34 -0.63 18.93
C TYR A 494 -0.36 0.51 19.23
N GLU A 495 -0.22 0.89 20.50
CA GLU A 495 0.63 2.01 20.93
C GLU A 495 2.09 1.81 20.51
N LYS A 496 2.62 0.59 20.65
CA LYS A 496 4.04 0.30 20.40
C LYS A 496 4.39 0.03 18.94
N PHE A 497 3.49 -0.56 18.15
CA PHE A 497 3.82 -1.03 16.80
C PHE A 497 3.00 -0.40 15.68
N ILE A 498 1.73 -0.05 15.94
CA ILE A 498 0.78 0.32 14.88
C ILE A 498 0.64 1.84 14.77
N HIS A 499 0.53 2.55 15.89
CA HIS A 499 0.26 3.99 15.95
C HIS A 499 1.26 4.81 15.11
N SER A 500 2.53 4.79 15.50
CA SER A 500 3.60 5.52 14.82
C SER A 500 3.84 5.04 13.39
N PHE A 501 3.62 3.75 13.10
CA PHE A 501 3.79 3.16 11.77
C PHE A 501 2.70 3.60 10.78
N ILE A 502 1.43 3.56 11.17
CA ILE A 502 0.31 3.97 10.31
C ILE A 502 0.31 5.50 10.11
N LEU A 503 0.64 6.29 11.12
CA LEU A 503 0.83 7.74 10.95
C LEU A 503 2.02 8.06 10.03
N ALA A 504 3.14 7.35 10.18
CA ALA A 504 4.29 7.48 9.27
C ALA A 504 3.93 7.14 7.81
N LEU A 505 3.20 6.05 7.55
CA LEU A 505 2.69 5.73 6.21
C LEU A 505 1.73 6.81 5.68
N SER A 506 0.80 7.27 6.51
CA SER A 506 -0.20 8.29 6.13
C SER A 506 0.43 9.65 5.81
N SER A 507 1.59 9.96 6.41
CA SER A 507 2.37 11.18 6.11
C SER A 507 2.98 11.20 4.70
N ILE A 508 2.92 10.05 4.01
CA ILE A 508 3.52 9.80 2.70
C ILE A 508 2.44 9.53 1.64
N ILE A 509 1.50 8.63 1.95
CA ILE A 509 0.43 8.18 1.06
C ILE A 509 -0.76 9.17 1.10
N PRO A 510 -1.35 9.59 -0.04
CA PRO A 510 -2.48 10.52 -0.08
C PRO A 510 -3.82 9.86 0.30
N MET A 511 -3.89 9.24 1.48
CA MET A 511 -5.05 8.46 1.95
C MET A 511 -5.25 8.62 3.46
N ALA A 512 -6.48 8.41 3.94
CA ALA A 512 -6.81 8.44 5.37
C ALA A 512 -6.20 7.22 6.12
N PRO A 513 -5.85 7.33 7.41
CA PRO A 513 -5.26 6.23 8.19
C PRO A 513 -6.06 4.92 8.16
N GLU A 514 -7.39 5.00 8.18
CA GLU A 514 -8.30 3.85 8.09
C GLU A 514 -8.16 3.08 6.78
N SER A 515 -7.96 3.80 5.67
CA SER A 515 -7.71 3.23 4.35
C SER A 515 -6.26 2.75 4.22
N VAL A 516 -5.30 3.50 4.76
CA VAL A 516 -3.87 3.11 4.79
C VAL A 516 -3.64 1.82 5.58
N LEU A 517 -4.46 1.52 6.58
CA LEU A 517 -4.42 0.28 7.34
C LEU A 517 -5.05 -0.90 6.58
N ARG A 518 -6.22 -0.70 5.98
CA ARG A 518 -7.00 -1.79 5.35
C ARG A 518 -6.58 -2.15 3.93
N GLN A 519 -6.08 -1.18 3.15
CA GLN A 519 -5.78 -1.40 1.73
C GLN A 519 -4.51 -2.23 1.49
N GLY A 520 -4.52 -3.04 0.44
CA GLY A 520 -3.34 -3.81 0.02
C GLY A 520 -2.14 -2.90 -0.28
N SER A 521 -0.92 -3.36 0.02
CA SER A 521 0.30 -2.54 -0.14
C SER A 521 0.57 -2.13 -1.60
N GLY A 522 0.03 -2.88 -2.58
CA GLY A 522 -0.02 -2.49 -3.99
C GLY A 522 -0.88 -1.25 -4.26
N THR A 523 -2.02 -1.08 -3.60
CA THR A 523 -2.88 0.12 -3.73
C THR A 523 -2.23 1.35 -3.08
N LEU A 524 -1.49 1.16 -1.98
CA LEU A 524 -0.67 2.23 -1.39
C LEU A 524 0.42 2.69 -2.37
N CYS A 525 1.09 1.73 -3.03
CA CYS A 525 2.07 2.00 -4.08
C CYS A 525 1.46 2.73 -5.30
N GLU A 526 0.27 2.32 -5.75
CA GLU A 526 -0.47 3.02 -6.83
C GLU A 526 -0.77 4.48 -6.44
N SER A 527 -1.31 4.70 -5.24
CA SER A 527 -1.69 6.03 -4.75
C SER A 527 -0.49 6.98 -4.61
N LEU A 528 0.66 6.45 -4.20
CA LEU A 528 1.94 7.17 -4.22
C LEU A 528 2.40 7.52 -5.64
N LEU A 529 2.37 6.56 -6.56
CA LEU A 529 2.79 6.77 -7.95
C LEU A 529 1.88 7.78 -8.68
N MET A 530 0.57 7.79 -8.38
CA MET A 530 -0.36 8.82 -8.87
C MET A 530 0.01 10.22 -8.37
N ALA A 531 0.41 10.37 -7.10
CA ALA A 531 0.86 11.66 -6.56
C ALA A 531 2.15 12.17 -7.26
N GLU A 532 3.15 11.29 -7.43
CA GLU A 532 4.41 11.65 -8.10
C GLU A 532 4.21 11.89 -9.62
N ALA A 533 3.29 11.18 -10.27
CA ALA A 533 2.91 11.44 -11.66
C ALA A 533 2.24 12.81 -11.83
N THR A 534 1.23 13.11 -11.00
CA THR A 534 0.50 14.40 -11.03
C THR A 534 1.44 15.58 -10.78
N LYS A 535 2.34 15.46 -9.79
CA LYS A 535 3.38 16.46 -9.49
C LYS A 535 4.30 16.78 -10.69
N ARG A 536 4.49 15.81 -11.58
CA ARG A 536 5.32 15.92 -12.80
C ARG A 536 4.50 16.21 -14.07
N ARG A 537 3.19 16.44 -13.95
CA ARG A 537 2.22 16.64 -15.06
C ARG A 537 2.21 15.48 -16.07
N ILE A 538 2.30 14.28 -15.52
CA ILE A 538 2.22 13.00 -16.23
C ILE A 538 0.79 12.48 -16.09
N LEU A 539 0.16 12.11 -17.22
CA LEU A 539 -1.15 11.47 -17.25
C LEU A 539 -1.10 10.12 -16.53
N ILE A 540 -2.05 9.90 -15.62
CA ILE A 540 -2.24 8.62 -14.94
C ILE A 540 -2.93 7.64 -15.92
N PRO A 541 -2.30 6.51 -16.27
CA PRO A 541 -2.90 5.56 -17.21
C PRO A 541 -4.13 4.85 -16.60
N ASN A 542 -4.99 4.36 -17.50
CA ASN A 542 -6.11 3.50 -17.14
C ASN A 542 -5.59 2.16 -16.57
N LYS A 543 -6.36 1.57 -15.65
CA LYS A 543 -6.03 0.26 -15.06
C LYS A 543 -5.93 -0.80 -16.16
N HIS A 544 -4.89 -1.63 -16.09
CA HIS A 544 -4.72 -2.72 -17.05
C HIS A 544 -5.93 -3.68 -17.00
N LYS A 545 -6.40 -4.08 -18.18
CA LYS A 545 -7.42 -5.10 -18.39
C LYS A 545 -6.76 -6.26 -19.12
N SER A 546 -6.58 -7.39 -18.44
CA SER A 546 -6.00 -8.60 -19.05
C SER A 546 -6.98 -9.22 -20.05
N SER A 547 -6.49 -9.65 -21.21
CA SER A 547 -7.34 -10.28 -22.23
C SER A 547 -7.76 -11.68 -21.76
N LEU A 548 -9.07 -11.95 -21.72
CA LEU A 548 -9.59 -13.22 -21.21
C LEU A 548 -9.28 -14.40 -22.15
N VAL A 549 -9.24 -14.20 -23.47
CA VAL A 549 -9.00 -15.29 -24.43
C VAL A 549 -7.77 -14.97 -25.26
N GLU A 550 -6.63 -15.52 -24.84
CA GLU A 550 -5.37 -15.43 -25.57
C GLU A 550 -4.93 -16.80 -26.10
N PHE A 551 -4.29 -16.80 -27.28
CA PHE A 551 -3.76 -18.01 -27.89
C PHE A 551 -2.24 -17.91 -28.01
N PHE A 552 -1.53 -18.87 -27.42
CA PHE A 552 -0.09 -19.02 -27.57
C PHE A 552 0.22 -19.85 -28.81
N LYS A 553 1.06 -19.33 -29.71
CA LYS A 553 1.58 -20.09 -30.86
C LYS A 553 2.86 -20.79 -30.46
N ASP A 554 2.85 -22.12 -30.46
CA ASP A 554 4.01 -22.95 -30.16
C ASP A 554 5.08 -22.81 -31.27
N PRO A 555 6.32 -22.39 -30.95
CA PRO A 555 7.39 -22.27 -31.94
C PRO A 555 7.75 -23.60 -32.61
N GLN A 556 7.58 -24.73 -31.92
CA GLN A 556 7.99 -26.05 -32.42
C GLN A 556 6.92 -26.70 -33.31
N THR A 557 5.66 -26.67 -32.89
CA THR A 557 4.55 -27.33 -33.60
C THR A 557 3.75 -26.39 -34.49
N LEU A 558 4.00 -25.09 -34.41
CA LEU A 558 3.25 -23.98 -35.04
C LEU A 558 1.75 -23.91 -34.69
N LYS A 559 1.24 -24.86 -33.88
CA LYS A 559 -0.14 -24.88 -33.38
C LYS A 559 -0.38 -23.74 -32.41
N GLN A 560 -1.63 -23.30 -32.36
CA GLN A 560 -2.11 -22.32 -31.38
C GLN A 560 -2.89 -23.04 -30.29
N HIS A 561 -2.59 -22.75 -29.03
CA HIS A 561 -3.21 -23.33 -27.84
C HIS A 561 -3.84 -22.22 -26.99
N LEU A 562 -4.99 -22.48 -26.36
CA LEU A 562 -5.62 -21.52 -25.46
C LEU A 562 -4.74 -21.35 -24.22
N VAL A 563 -4.45 -20.11 -23.85
CA VAL A 563 -3.74 -19.80 -22.62
C VAL A 563 -4.72 -19.83 -21.45
N PHE A 564 -4.35 -20.52 -20.37
CA PHE A 564 -5.04 -20.44 -19.09
C PHE A 564 -4.41 -19.38 -18.18
N GLU A 565 -3.08 -19.28 -18.19
CA GLU A 565 -2.33 -18.35 -17.34
C GLU A 565 -1.00 -17.98 -18.01
N GLN A 566 -0.59 -16.73 -17.86
CA GLN A 566 0.76 -16.26 -18.24
C GLN A 566 1.47 -15.70 -17.03
N SER A 567 2.66 -16.23 -16.78
CA SER A 567 3.54 -15.80 -15.70
C SER A 567 5.00 -15.85 -16.18
N TYR A 568 5.93 -15.81 -15.25
CA TYR A 568 7.36 -15.91 -15.50
C TYR A 568 8.00 -16.82 -14.47
N VAL A 569 9.22 -17.28 -14.74
CA VAL A 569 9.96 -18.12 -13.79
C VAL A 569 10.27 -17.29 -12.53
N GLY A 570 9.79 -17.77 -11.38
CA GLY A 570 9.89 -17.11 -10.09
C GLY A 570 11.30 -17.13 -9.47
N GLY A 571 11.39 -16.77 -8.20
CA GLY A 571 12.65 -16.85 -7.45
C GLY A 571 13.13 -18.29 -7.33
N THR A 572 14.43 -18.52 -7.51
CA THR A 572 15.04 -19.85 -7.35
C THR A 572 15.25 -20.15 -5.87
N VAL A 573 14.67 -21.26 -5.39
CA VAL A 573 14.87 -21.79 -4.03
C VAL A 573 15.51 -23.17 -4.14
N GLU A 574 16.59 -23.41 -3.42
CA GLU A 574 17.33 -24.66 -3.42
C GLU A 574 17.75 -25.06 -2.01
N SER A 575 17.53 -26.31 -1.63
CA SER A 575 18.13 -26.91 -0.43
C SER A 575 19.36 -27.72 -0.85
N LEU A 576 20.56 -27.15 -0.67
CA LEU A 576 21.81 -27.77 -1.10
C LEU A 576 22.26 -28.93 -0.19
N ARG A 577 22.06 -28.78 1.12
CA ARG A 577 22.38 -29.80 2.14
C ARG A 577 21.40 -29.69 3.30
N CYS A 578 20.85 -30.83 3.74
CA CYS A 578 20.08 -30.94 4.97
C CYS A 578 20.95 -31.55 6.09
N GLY A 579 20.83 -31.05 7.33
CA GLY A 579 21.61 -31.57 8.47
C GLY A 579 21.68 -30.61 9.65
N LEU A 580 22.30 -31.06 10.74
CA LEU A 580 22.59 -30.23 11.93
C LEU A 580 23.97 -29.59 11.80
N TYR A 581 24.02 -28.32 11.40
CA TYR A 581 25.26 -27.54 11.38
C TYR A 581 25.37 -26.71 12.67
N ARG A 582 26.50 -26.82 13.36
CA ARG A 582 26.81 -26.03 14.58
C ARG A 582 28.27 -25.63 14.58
N SER A 583 28.58 -24.46 15.14
CA SER A 583 29.94 -23.91 15.22
C SER A 583 30.89 -24.68 16.15
N ASP A 584 30.40 -25.62 16.95
CA ASP A 584 31.19 -26.50 17.81
C ASP A 584 31.43 -27.90 17.21
N LEU A 585 30.73 -28.27 16.14
CA LEU A 585 30.90 -29.55 15.43
C LEU A 585 31.85 -29.37 14.24
N LYS A 586 32.80 -30.29 14.04
CA LYS A 586 33.73 -30.23 12.90
C LYS A 586 33.07 -30.72 11.62
N GLU A 587 33.16 -29.91 10.57
CA GLU A 587 32.73 -30.24 9.21
C GLU A 587 33.94 -30.42 8.29
N SER A 588 33.75 -31.22 7.23
CA SER A 588 34.74 -31.42 6.17
C SER A 588 34.51 -30.41 5.05
N PHE A 589 35.54 -29.63 4.74
CA PHE A 589 35.54 -28.64 3.66
C PHE A 589 36.51 -29.07 2.55
N ALA A 590 35.96 -29.36 1.37
CA ALA A 590 36.72 -29.52 0.14
C ALA A 590 36.85 -28.15 -0.55
N MET A 591 38.08 -27.65 -0.67
CA MET A 591 38.38 -26.33 -1.22
C MET A 591 38.74 -26.41 -2.70
N ASP A 592 38.08 -25.61 -3.53
CA ASP A 592 38.39 -25.47 -4.96
C ASP A 592 39.58 -24.52 -5.16
N SER A 593 40.71 -25.07 -5.63
CA SER A 593 41.93 -24.30 -5.90
C SER A 593 41.72 -23.19 -6.93
N SER A 594 40.83 -23.38 -7.91
CA SER A 594 40.60 -22.39 -8.98
C SER A 594 39.89 -21.14 -8.44
N LYS A 595 38.88 -21.35 -7.58
CA LYS A 595 38.19 -20.26 -6.86
C LYS A 595 39.12 -19.54 -5.87
N LEU A 596 40.00 -20.26 -5.17
CA LEU A 596 40.99 -19.64 -4.28
C LEU A 596 42.01 -18.77 -5.03
N ASP A 597 42.45 -19.18 -6.22
CA ASP A 597 43.34 -18.37 -7.07
C ASP A 597 42.66 -17.09 -7.58
N LEU A 598 41.38 -17.17 -7.95
CA LEU A 598 40.57 -15.99 -8.27
C LEU A 598 40.45 -15.04 -7.06
N LEU A 599 40.22 -15.55 -5.85
CA LEU A 599 40.16 -14.73 -4.63
C LEU A 599 41.51 -14.08 -4.29
N LEU A 600 42.64 -14.75 -4.55
CA LEU A 600 43.98 -14.19 -4.36
C LEU A 600 44.25 -13.00 -5.30
N GLN A 601 43.77 -13.07 -6.55
CA GLN A 601 43.83 -11.98 -7.52
C GLN A 601 42.90 -10.83 -7.14
N LEU A 602 41.68 -11.13 -6.69
CA LEU A 602 40.66 -10.14 -6.35
C LEU A 602 40.84 -9.49 -4.97
N ALA A 603 41.61 -10.07 -4.04
CA ALA A 603 41.73 -9.58 -2.67
C ALA A 603 42.10 -8.08 -2.55
N GLU A 604 42.94 -7.59 -3.46
CA GLU A 604 43.43 -6.21 -3.48
C GLU A 604 42.46 -5.25 -4.20
N PRO A 605 41.95 -5.54 -5.42
CA PRO A 605 40.81 -4.83 -6.01
C PRO A 605 39.58 -4.73 -5.10
N CYS A 606 39.23 -5.81 -4.40
CA CYS A 606 38.08 -5.84 -3.48
C CYS A 606 38.28 -4.89 -2.28
N LEU A 607 39.49 -4.80 -1.72
CA LEU A 607 39.76 -3.84 -0.64
C LEU A 607 39.73 -2.40 -1.17
N GLN A 608 40.28 -2.14 -2.35
CA GLN A 608 40.20 -0.81 -2.98
C GLN A 608 38.74 -0.39 -3.24
N HIS A 609 37.92 -1.31 -3.74
CA HIS A 609 36.48 -1.08 -3.93
C HIS A 609 35.76 -0.83 -2.59
N PHE A 610 36.05 -1.63 -1.56
CA PHE A 610 35.49 -1.44 -0.22
C PHE A 610 35.86 -0.07 0.38
N LEU A 611 37.11 0.39 0.24
CA LEU A 611 37.55 1.71 0.74
C LEU A 611 36.90 2.87 -0.02
N ALA A 612 36.66 2.72 -1.33
CA ALA A 612 35.93 3.69 -2.13
C ALA A 612 34.45 3.80 -1.70
N ASP A 613 33.78 2.66 -1.44
CA ASP A 613 32.36 2.60 -1.07
C ASP A 613 32.10 2.99 0.41
N ALA A 614 32.92 2.49 1.34
CA ALA A 614 32.76 2.68 2.79
C ALA A 614 32.78 4.14 3.25
N ALA A 615 33.32 5.05 2.43
CA ALA A 615 33.34 6.49 2.67
C ALA A 615 32.05 7.22 2.25
N GLY A 616 31.01 6.51 1.78
CA GLY A 616 29.68 7.09 1.52
C GLY A 616 29.69 8.20 0.46
N GLY A 617 30.48 8.03 -0.60
CA GLY A 617 30.68 9.01 -1.66
C GLY A 617 31.83 10.01 -1.43
N GLY A 618 32.44 10.03 -0.23
CA GLY A 618 33.59 10.90 0.09
C GLY A 618 34.97 10.34 -0.32
N GLY A 619 35.07 9.05 -0.66
CA GLY A 619 36.29 8.39 -1.12
C GLY A 619 37.48 8.43 -0.15
N LEU A 620 37.60 7.44 0.76
CA LEU A 620 38.84 7.27 1.53
C LEU A 620 39.92 6.73 0.61
N ALA A 621 40.85 7.60 0.18
CA ALA A 621 42.01 7.19 -0.61
C ALA A 621 42.81 6.12 0.17
N ALA A 622 43.26 5.07 -0.52
CA ALA A 622 43.97 3.95 0.13
C ALA A 622 45.21 4.39 0.92
N ALA A 623 45.86 5.50 0.52
CA ALA A 623 46.98 6.13 1.22
C ALA A 623 46.63 6.69 2.62
N ALA A 624 45.35 6.93 2.93
CA ALA A 624 44.90 7.39 4.23
C ALA A 624 44.71 6.25 5.26
N VAL A 625 44.83 4.98 4.83
CA VAL A 625 44.55 3.80 5.65
C VAL A 625 45.85 3.03 5.93
N ALA A 626 46.49 3.37 7.05
CA ALA A 626 47.85 2.90 7.40
C ALA A 626 48.01 1.36 7.44
N ASN A 627 46.94 0.61 7.71
CA ASN A 627 46.97 -0.86 7.80
C ASN A 627 46.53 -1.59 6.52
N ALA A 628 46.15 -0.90 5.43
CA ALA A 628 45.56 -1.53 4.25
C ALA A 628 46.47 -2.61 3.62
N ALA A 629 47.76 -2.31 3.40
CA ALA A 629 48.72 -3.27 2.85
C ALA A 629 48.93 -4.49 3.75
N ALA A 630 48.97 -4.29 5.08
CA ALA A 630 49.11 -5.38 6.05
C ALA A 630 47.88 -6.29 6.05
N THR A 631 46.67 -5.73 5.93
CA THR A 631 45.43 -6.51 5.83
C THR A 631 45.35 -7.32 4.53
N VAL A 632 45.77 -6.76 3.39
CA VAL A 632 45.85 -7.52 2.12
C VAL A 632 46.84 -8.68 2.24
N ALA A 633 48.01 -8.46 2.87
CA ALA A 633 49.01 -9.51 3.08
C ALA A 633 48.49 -10.65 3.97
N ASP A 634 47.83 -10.33 5.09
CA ASP A 634 47.19 -11.30 5.99
C ASP A 634 46.08 -12.12 5.29
N ILE A 635 45.22 -11.47 4.50
CA ILE A 635 44.18 -12.15 3.71
C ILE A 635 44.82 -13.09 2.68
N LYS A 636 45.80 -12.61 1.90
CA LYS A 636 46.51 -13.44 0.91
C LYS A 636 47.22 -14.62 1.58
N GLN A 637 47.85 -14.43 2.75
CA GLN A 637 48.47 -15.50 3.53
C GLN A 637 47.44 -16.56 3.98
N LYS A 638 46.28 -16.15 4.51
CA LYS A 638 45.21 -17.06 4.92
C LYS A 638 44.64 -17.86 3.74
N LEU A 639 44.44 -17.22 2.59
CA LEU A 639 44.00 -17.90 1.36
C LEU A 639 45.04 -18.93 0.86
N LEU A 640 46.34 -18.61 0.92
CA LEU A 640 47.41 -19.57 0.60
C LEU A 640 47.46 -20.77 1.55
N LEU A 641 47.24 -20.56 2.86
CA LEU A 641 47.13 -21.66 3.82
C LEU A 641 45.95 -22.59 3.53
N LEU A 642 44.81 -22.04 3.07
CA LEU A 642 43.66 -22.83 2.61
C LEU A 642 43.97 -23.59 1.31
N LYS A 643 44.67 -22.96 0.35
CA LYS A 643 45.06 -23.59 -0.92
C LYS A 643 46.00 -24.79 -0.73
N ASN A 644 46.91 -24.73 0.24
CA ASN A 644 47.93 -25.75 0.48
C ASN A 644 47.37 -27.10 0.98
N LYS A 645 46.08 -27.20 1.31
CA LYS A 645 45.39 -28.46 1.65
C LYS A 645 44.01 -28.47 0.97
N GLN A 646 43.73 -29.50 0.17
CA GLN A 646 42.42 -29.59 -0.50
C GLN A 646 41.26 -29.84 0.48
N ASN A 647 41.48 -30.67 1.50
CA ASN A 647 40.47 -31.04 2.49
C ASN A 647 40.85 -30.54 3.89
N HIS A 648 39.95 -29.81 4.54
CA HIS A 648 40.11 -29.31 5.90
C HIS A 648 38.98 -29.83 6.80
N LEU A 649 39.33 -30.31 8.00
CA LEU A 649 38.36 -30.69 9.03
C LEU A 649 38.33 -29.61 10.11
N LEU A 650 37.37 -28.69 10.02
CA LEU A 650 37.33 -27.45 10.79
C LEU A 650 35.93 -27.20 11.37
N ASN A 651 35.85 -26.39 12.42
CA ASN A 651 34.58 -25.90 12.94
C ASN A 651 34.00 -24.85 11.95
N PRO A 652 32.72 -24.96 11.54
CA PRO A 652 32.10 -24.05 10.59
C PRO A 652 31.77 -22.70 11.24
N LEU A 653 31.90 -21.62 10.47
CA LEU A 653 31.29 -20.33 10.78
C LEU A 653 29.98 -20.22 9.98
N ILE A 654 28.84 -20.21 10.68
CA ILE A 654 27.52 -20.11 10.04
C ILE A 654 27.27 -18.65 9.69
N LEU A 655 27.25 -18.34 8.40
CA LEU A 655 27.05 -16.98 7.88
C LEU A 655 25.76 -16.90 7.06
N HIS A 656 25.07 -15.76 7.18
CA HIS A 656 23.90 -15.43 6.38
C HIS A 656 24.20 -14.16 5.57
N PHE A 657 24.24 -14.29 4.24
CA PHE A 657 24.44 -13.19 3.31
C PHE A 657 23.09 -12.80 2.70
N ASP A 658 22.70 -11.53 2.85
CA ASP A 658 21.45 -10.98 2.32
C ASP A 658 21.73 -9.68 1.55
N VAL A 659 21.15 -9.56 0.36
CA VAL A 659 21.30 -8.38 -0.51
C VAL A 659 20.26 -7.34 -0.10
N SER A 660 20.70 -6.36 0.68
CA SER A 660 19.85 -5.26 1.17
C SER A 660 19.04 -4.62 0.04
N ALA A 661 17.70 -4.80 0.10
CA ALA A 661 16.74 -4.26 -0.88
C ALA A 661 17.07 -4.64 -2.34
N MET A 662 17.33 -5.93 -2.58
CA MET A 662 17.72 -6.50 -3.88
C MET A 662 16.89 -5.99 -5.08
N TYR A 663 15.59 -6.31 -5.14
CA TYR A 663 14.74 -5.96 -6.29
C TYR A 663 14.65 -4.44 -6.56
N PRO A 664 14.45 -3.57 -5.56
CA PRO A 664 14.57 -2.12 -5.74
C PRO A 664 15.92 -1.66 -6.32
N ASN A 665 17.03 -2.25 -5.88
CA ASN A 665 18.36 -1.90 -6.40
C ASN A 665 18.56 -2.40 -7.85
N ILE A 666 18.01 -3.56 -8.23
CA ILE A 666 17.99 -4.02 -9.63
C ILE A 666 17.16 -3.04 -10.48
N ILE A 667 15.96 -2.65 -10.03
CA ILE A 667 15.09 -1.67 -10.70
C ILE A 667 15.84 -0.35 -10.97
N ILE A 668 16.56 0.18 -9.97
CA ILE A 668 17.34 1.41 -10.11
C ILE A 668 18.52 1.24 -11.06
N SER A 669 19.37 0.22 -10.88
CA SER A 669 20.60 0.01 -11.66
C SER A 669 20.34 -0.37 -13.14
N GLN A 670 19.17 -0.92 -13.43
CA GLN A 670 18.74 -1.28 -14.79
C GLN A 670 17.79 -0.24 -15.42
N ARG A 671 17.36 0.77 -14.63
CA ARG A 671 16.36 1.79 -14.97
C ARG A 671 15.04 1.18 -15.46
N LEU A 672 14.57 0.16 -14.76
CA LEU A 672 13.35 -0.58 -15.10
C LEU A 672 12.11 0.19 -14.66
N GLN A 673 11.22 0.48 -15.60
CA GLN A 673 9.92 1.09 -15.34
C GLN A 673 8.95 0.74 -16.48
N PRO A 674 7.64 0.54 -16.23
CA PRO A 674 6.72 -0.01 -17.22
C PRO A 674 6.75 0.72 -18.56
N ALA A 675 6.73 2.06 -18.53
CA ALA A 675 6.83 2.89 -19.74
C ALA A 675 8.15 2.72 -20.54
N ALA A 676 9.24 2.24 -19.92
CA ALA A 676 10.52 2.07 -20.60
C ALA A 676 10.64 0.73 -21.35
N VAL A 677 9.76 -0.24 -21.10
CA VAL A 677 9.72 -1.48 -21.89
C VAL A 677 9.04 -1.15 -23.22
N LYS A 678 9.79 -1.25 -24.33
CA LYS A 678 9.29 -0.91 -25.67
C LYS A 678 9.31 -2.12 -26.59
N THR A 679 8.38 -2.19 -27.53
CA THR A 679 8.43 -3.18 -28.62
C THR A 679 9.51 -2.77 -29.66
N PRO A 680 10.01 -3.71 -30.48
CA PRO A 680 10.92 -3.38 -31.57
C PRO A 680 10.35 -2.36 -32.58
N GLN A 681 9.02 -2.32 -32.75
CA GLN A 681 8.35 -1.34 -33.62
C GLN A 681 8.37 0.06 -32.99
N GLN A 682 7.94 0.20 -31.74
CA GLN A 682 7.98 1.48 -31.02
C GLN A 682 9.40 2.06 -30.94
N CYS A 683 10.42 1.19 -30.85
CA CYS A 683 11.82 1.60 -30.89
C CYS A 683 12.22 2.19 -32.25
N ARG A 684 11.67 1.69 -33.37
CA ARG A 684 11.93 2.20 -34.73
C ARG A 684 11.19 3.51 -35.04
N GLU A 685 10.00 3.69 -34.49
CA GLU A 685 9.20 4.92 -34.62
C GLU A 685 9.78 6.09 -33.79
N CYS A 686 10.70 5.79 -32.88
CA CYS A 686 11.39 6.74 -32.02
C CYS A 686 12.27 7.73 -32.83
N PRO A 687 12.18 9.05 -32.61
CA PRO A 687 13.05 10.05 -33.25
C PRO A 687 14.55 9.89 -32.98
N TRP A 688 14.94 9.04 -32.01
CA TRP A 688 16.33 8.76 -31.64
C TRP A 688 16.81 7.38 -32.10
N PHE A 689 16.10 6.69 -32.98
CA PHE A 689 16.45 5.33 -33.42
C PHE A 689 17.85 5.23 -34.03
N ASP A 690 18.35 6.26 -34.72
CA ASP A 690 19.73 6.33 -35.24
C ASP A 690 20.81 6.13 -34.16
N ARG A 691 20.48 6.48 -32.90
CA ARG A 691 21.34 6.28 -31.73
C ARG A 691 20.79 5.24 -30.76
N ALA A 692 19.97 4.30 -31.26
CA ALA A 692 19.37 3.25 -30.43
C ALA A 692 20.43 2.47 -29.64
N HIS A 693 21.60 2.19 -30.22
CA HIS A 693 22.69 1.48 -29.55
C HIS A 693 23.20 2.14 -28.24
N GLU A 694 23.02 3.46 -28.07
CA GLU A 694 23.40 4.19 -26.84
C GLU A 694 22.36 4.01 -25.72
N CYS A 695 21.09 3.74 -26.06
CA CYS A 695 19.97 3.77 -25.11
C CYS A 695 19.12 2.48 -25.06
N GLN A 696 19.34 1.54 -25.96
CA GLN A 696 18.60 0.28 -26.06
C GLN A 696 19.27 -0.77 -25.17
N ARG A 697 18.75 -0.97 -23.95
CA ARG A 697 19.21 -2.06 -23.09
C ARG A 697 18.36 -3.30 -23.33
N LYS A 698 18.98 -4.34 -23.87
CA LYS A 698 18.36 -5.66 -24.06
C LYS A 698 18.55 -6.48 -22.79
N LEU A 699 17.47 -6.98 -22.20
CA LEU A 699 17.51 -7.79 -20.97
C LEU A 699 16.72 -9.10 -21.17
N PRO A 700 17.35 -10.26 -20.96
CA PRO A 700 16.68 -11.55 -21.09
C PRO A 700 15.84 -11.85 -19.86
N TRP A 701 14.78 -12.62 -20.06
CA TRP A 701 13.89 -13.13 -19.00
C TRP A 701 13.32 -14.50 -19.41
N ARG A 702 12.67 -15.21 -18.48
CA ARG A 702 12.03 -16.51 -18.76
C ARG A 702 10.52 -16.43 -18.56
N ARG A 703 9.77 -16.53 -19.65
CA ARG A 703 8.30 -16.57 -19.66
C ARG A 703 7.83 -17.98 -19.33
N LYS A 704 6.76 -18.09 -18.56
CA LYS A 704 6.08 -19.34 -18.22
C LYS A 704 4.64 -19.24 -18.69
N VAL A 705 4.20 -20.17 -19.53
CA VAL A 705 2.83 -20.19 -20.09
C VAL A 705 2.16 -21.50 -19.73
N GLU A 706 1.00 -21.41 -19.06
CA GLU A 706 0.10 -22.54 -18.88
C GLU A 706 -0.97 -22.52 -19.97
N MET A 707 -1.05 -23.58 -20.76
CA MET A 707 -1.90 -23.66 -21.96
C MET A 707 -2.72 -24.96 -22.03
N SER A 708 -3.77 -24.95 -22.84
CA SER A 708 -4.56 -26.13 -23.16
C SER A 708 -3.75 -27.13 -24.00
N PRO A 709 -3.83 -28.44 -23.71
CA PRO A 709 -3.41 -29.47 -24.66
C PRO A 709 -4.18 -29.39 -25.97
N ALA A 710 -5.48 -29.06 -25.88
CA ALA A 710 -6.32 -28.84 -27.04
C ALA A 710 -5.80 -27.69 -27.92
N ASP A 711 -5.94 -27.84 -29.23
CA ASP A 711 -5.55 -26.79 -30.18
C ASP A 711 -6.69 -25.79 -30.46
N LYS A 712 -6.37 -24.68 -31.13
CA LYS A 712 -7.33 -23.60 -31.41
C LYS A 712 -8.53 -24.06 -32.22
N GLY A 713 -8.40 -25.06 -33.09
CA GLY A 713 -9.54 -25.60 -33.85
C GLY A 713 -10.52 -26.30 -32.91
N GLU A 714 -10.00 -27.17 -32.05
CA GLU A 714 -10.78 -27.86 -31.01
C GLU A 714 -11.43 -26.86 -30.02
N VAL A 715 -10.69 -25.84 -29.57
CA VAL A 715 -11.19 -24.79 -28.67
C VAL A 715 -12.30 -23.95 -29.33
N LEU A 716 -12.16 -23.58 -30.60
CA LEU A 716 -13.20 -22.83 -31.32
C LEU A 716 -14.46 -23.68 -31.56
N ALA A 717 -14.31 -24.96 -31.86
CA ALA A 717 -15.45 -25.88 -31.97
C ALA A 717 -16.20 -26.03 -30.63
N LEU A 718 -15.47 -26.12 -29.51
CA LEU A 718 -16.08 -26.09 -28.17
C LEU A 718 -16.77 -24.75 -27.90
N GLN A 719 -16.18 -23.62 -28.27
CA GLN A 719 -16.78 -22.30 -28.09
C GLN A 719 -18.09 -22.15 -28.90
N GLN A 720 -18.13 -22.66 -30.13
CA GLN A 720 -19.35 -22.71 -30.95
C GLN A 720 -20.42 -23.62 -30.33
N SER A 721 -20.03 -24.80 -29.84
CA SER A 721 -20.92 -25.73 -29.13
C SER A 721 -21.50 -25.11 -27.85
N LEU A 722 -20.70 -24.38 -27.07
CA LEU A 722 -21.16 -23.67 -25.88
C LEU A 722 -22.09 -22.50 -26.23
N ALA A 723 -21.89 -21.84 -27.37
CA ALA A 723 -22.73 -20.73 -27.81
C ALA A 723 -24.16 -21.15 -28.19
N THR A 724 -24.40 -22.41 -28.55
CA THR A 724 -25.74 -22.94 -28.82
C THR A 724 -26.48 -23.47 -27.59
N LEU A 725 -25.81 -23.54 -26.43
CA LEU A 725 -26.38 -24.03 -25.18
C LEU A 725 -26.97 -22.89 -24.34
N LEU A 726 -28.00 -23.23 -23.56
CA LEU A 726 -28.54 -22.38 -22.50
C LEU A 726 -27.80 -22.64 -21.18
N HIS A 727 -27.43 -21.57 -20.48
CA HIS A 727 -26.58 -21.64 -19.28
C HIS A 727 -27.37 -21.22 -18.04
N GLY A 728 -27.43 -22.10 -17.04
CA GLY A 728 -28.15 -21.86 -15.79
C GLY A 728 -27.29 -21.12 -14.75
N ALA A 729 -27.92 -20.28 -13.93
CA ALA A 729 -27.26 -19.55 -12.84
C ALA A 729 -27.04 -20.40 -11.57
N ALA A 730 -26.42 -21.58 -11.70
CA ALA A 730 -25.84 -22.37 -10.60
C ALA A 730 -25.01 -23.55 -11.15
N ASP A 731 -23.69 -23.42 -11.17
CA ASP A 731 -22.76 -24.57 -11.32
C ASP A 731 -21.40 -24.24 -10.66
N SER A 732 -21.51 -23.85 -9.39
CA SER A 732 -20.42 -23.43 -8.50
C SER A 732 -20.60 -23.97 -7.07
N SER A 733 -21.09 -25.20 -6.93
CA SER A 733 -21.10 -25.93 -5.65
C SER A 733 -21.21 -27.45 -5.83
N SER A 734 -20.21 -28.17 -5.31
CA SER A 734 -20.23 -29.57 -4.87
C SER A 734 -20.84 -30.67 -5.78
N SER A 735 -19.97 -31.49 -6.37
CA SER A 735 -20.29 -32.89 -6.64
C SER A 735 -20.07 -33.74 -5.39
N SER A 736 -21.11 -33.98 -4.60
CA SER A 736 -21.09 -34.90 -3.45
C SER A 736 -22.09 -36.05 -3.67
N SER A 737 -21.63 -37.15 -4.25
CA SER A 737 -22.39 -38.40 -4.32
C SER A 737 -22.10 -39.26 -3.08
N SER A 738 -23.15 -39.50 -2.30
CA SER A 738 -23.27 -40.40 -1.16
C SER A 738 -22.41 -41.68 -1.18
N SER A 739 -21.63 -41.88 -0.12
CA SER A 739 -21.44 -43.20 0.49
C SER A 739 -21.18 -43.04 1.99
N SER A 740 -22.10 -43.55 2.82
CA SER A 740 -21.97 -43.62 4.28
C SER A 740 -21.06 -44.77 4.73
N SER A 741 -20.62 -44.70 5.99
CA SER A 741 -19.91 -45.73 6.78
C SER A 741 -18.45 -46.06 6.42
N ALA A 742 -17.52 -45.40 7.10
CA ALA A 742 -16.53 -46.04 7.99
C ALA A 742 -15.75 -44.96 8.75
N ALA A 743 -15.52 -45.15 10.05
CA ALA A 743 -14.71 -44.26 10.87
C ALA A 743 -13.38 -44.94 11.27
N ALA A 744 -12.40 -44.10 11.62
CA ALA A 744 -11.12 -44.40 12.27
C ALA A 744 -9.94 -44.88 11.39
N ALA A 745 -8.75 -44.46 11.84
CA ALA A 745 -7.39 -44.87 11.45
C ALA A 745 -6.84 -44.43 10.08
N ALA A 746 -6.20 -43.25 10.03
CA ALA A 746 -4.77 -43.14 9.67
C ALA A 746 -4.25 -41.71 9.93
N ALA A 747 -3.25 -41.59 10.81
CA ALA A 747 -2.39 -40.41 10.86
C ALA A 747 -1.16 -40.64 9.99
N ALA A 748 -0.54 -39.53 9.54
CA ALA A 748 0.79 -39.37 8.91
C ALA A 748 0.83 -39.07 7.39
N ALA A 749 1.76 -38.15 7.09
CA ALA A 749 2.36 -37.77 5.79
C ALA A 749 1.53 -36.92 4.81
N GLY A 750 2.15 -35.82 4.35
CA GLY A 750 1.80 -35.18 3.07
C GLY A 750 1.67 -33.65 3.07
N ASP A 751 2.69 -32.90 3.52
CA ASP A 751 2.75 -31.46 3.21
C ASP A 751 2.76 -31.25 1.68
N THR A 752 1.93 -30.32 1.21
CA THR A 752 2.05 -29.73 -0.13
C THR A 752 1.72 -28.25 -0.04
N ASP A 753 2.78 -27.43 -0.06
CA ASP A 753 2.68 -25.98 -0.05
C ASP A 753 1.92 -25.50 -1.31
N ALA A 754 0.70 -25.02 -1.10
CA ALA A 754 -0.05 -24.25 -2.07
C ALA A 754 -0.25 -22.85 -1.50
N GLU A 755 0.63 -21.92 -1.88
CA GLU A 755 0.48 -20.50 -1.57
C GLU A 755 -0.83 -19.99 -2.19
N SER A 756 -1.84 -19.76 -1.36
CA SER A 756 -3.09 -19.14 -1.77
C SER A 756 -2.88 -17.62 -1.91
N GLU A 757 -2.53 -17.18 -3.13
CA GLU A 757 -2.63 -15.76 -3.48
C GLU A 757 -4.10 -15.31 -3.34
N ALA A 758 -4.38 -14.55 -2.27
CA ALA A 758 -5.68 -13.92 -2.06
C ALA A 758 -5.93 -12.89 -3.17
N ASN A 759 -6.91 -13.18 -4.02
CA ASN A 759 -7.28 -12.31 -5.13
C ASN A 759 -8.12 -11.11 -4.66
N ASP A 760 -7.45 -10.07 -4.15
CA ASP A 760 -8.06 -8.77 -3.84
C ASP A 760 -8.42 -8.00 -5.13
N VAL A 761 -9.55 -8.39 -5.72
CA VAL A 761 -10.16 -7.77 -6.91
C VAL A 761 -11.16 -6.67 -6.48
N GLU A 762 -10.71 -5.72 -5.67
CA GLU A 762 -11.38 -4.40 -5.54
C GLU A 762 -11.17 -3.57 -6.83
N SER A 763 -11.84 -3.97 -7.91
CA SER A 763 -12.08 -3.14 -9.10
C SER A 763 -13.19 -3.72 -10.02
N GLY A 764 -14.24 -4.34 -9.44
CA GLY A 764 -15.39 -4.88 -10.18
C GLY A 764 -16.77 -4.30 -9.78
N GLU A 765 -16.81 -3.45 -8.75
CA GLU A 765 -18.04 -3.06 -8.01
C GLU A 765 -19.08 -2.27 -8.81
N GLU A 766 -18.77 -1.85 -10.04
CA GLU A 766 -19.69 -1.06 -10.87
C GLU A 766 -20.55 -1.92 -11.80
N GLU A 767 -20.09 -3.12 -12.20
CA GLU A 767 -20.98 -4.10 -12.85
C GLU A 767 -21.80 -4.90 -11.80
N GLU A 768 -21.33 -5.01 -10.56
CA GLU A 768 -22.05 -5.72 -9.48
C GLU A 768 -23.26 -4.97 -8.90
N LYS A 769 -23.33 -3.65 -9.08
CA LYS A 769 -24.42 -2.83 -8.50
C LYS A 769 -25.78 -3.02 -9.18
N ASP A 770 -25.81 -3.46 -10.44
CA ASP A 770 -27.06 -3.88 -11.10
C ASP A 770 -27.55 -5.26 -10.61
N GLU A 771 -26.66 -6.15 -10.18
CA GLU A 771 -27.07 -7.48 -9.68
C GLU A 771 -27.73 -7.43 -8.29
N LYS A 772 -27.32 -6.51 -7.40
CA LYS A 772 -27.86 -6.43 -6.02
C LYS A 772 -29.32 -5.93 -5.96
N LYS A 773 -29.85 -5.23 -6.98
CA LYS A 773 -31.25 -4.73 -6.99
C LYS A 773 -32.31 -5.77 -7.40
N ASN A 774 -31.93 -6.90 -8.00
CA ASN A 774 -32.87 -7.90 -8.53
C ASN A 774 -32.94 -9.21 -7.72
N LYS A 775 -32.23 -9.33 -6.58
CA LYS A 775 -32.18 -10.57 -5.79
C LYS A 775 -33.49 -10.99 -5.10
N ASN A 776 -34.54 -10.17 -5.16
CA ASN A 776 -35.86 -10.49 -4.62
C ASN A 776 -36.90 -10.96 -5.67
N ASN A 777 -36.47 -11.45 -6.85
CA ASN A 777 -37.28 -12.43 -7.62
C ASN A 777 -36.49 -13.10 -8.75
N SER A 778 -35.96 -14.31 -8.53
CA SER A 778 -35.50 -15.15 -9.64
C SER A 778 -35.64 -16.65 -9.34
N LYS A 779 -36.76 -17.24 -9.77
CA LYS A 779 -36.76 -18.66 -10.17
C LYS A 779 -35.72 -18.81 -11.28
N GLY A 780 -34.92 -19.88 -11.27
CA GLY A 780 -33.73 -20.02 -12.11
C GLY A 780 -33.97 -19.72 -13.60
N THR A 781 -33.54 -18.54 -14.03
CA THR A 781 -33.58 -18.11 -15.44
C THR A 781 -32.34 -18.63 -16.15
N PHE A 782 -32.52 -19.50 -17.15
CA PHE A 782 -31.45 -19.85 -18.08
C PHE A 782 -31.14 -18.63 -18.96
N LYS A 783 -29.85 -18.30 -19.09
CA LYS A 783 -29.35 -17.21 -19.94
C LYS A 783 -28.82 -17.76 -21.26
N SER A 784 -29.00 -17.02 -22.35
CA SER A 784 -28.33 -17.34 -23.63
C SER A 784 -26.84 -16.94 -23.58
N TRP A 785 -26.02 -17.52 -24.47
CA TRP A 785 -24.59 -17.17 -24.54
C TRP A 785 -24.34 -15.66 -24.75
N HIS A 786 -25.25 -14.95 -25.42
CA HIS A 786 -25.12 -13.51 -25.66
C HIS A 786 -25.42 -12.65 -24.42
N GLU A 787 -26.20 -13.16 -23.47
CA GLU A 787 -26.53 -12.50 -22.20
C GLU A 787 -25.47 -12.70 -21.10
N LEU A 788 -24.53 -13.62 -21.30
CA LEU A 788 -23.42 -13.86 -20.38
C LEU A 788 -22.36 -12.77 -20.50
N THR A 789 -21.77 -12.39 -19.37
CA THR A 789 -20.58 -11.51 -19.36
C THR A 789 -19.38 -12.22 -19.96
N GLU A 790 -18.38 -11.47 -20.47
CA GLU A 790 -17.17 -12.07 -21.04
C GLU A 790 -16.40 -12.93 -20.01
N LYS A 791 -16.45 -12.55 -18.72
CA LYS A 791 -15.90 -13.35 -17.62
C LYS A 791 -16.63 -14.68 -17.47
N GLN A 792 -17.97 -14.69 -17.47
CA GLN A 792 -18.78 -15.92 -17.40
C GLN A 792 -18.52 -16.84 -18.60
N LYS A 793 -18.50 -16.29 -19.83
CA LYS A 793 -18.15 -17.03 -21.05
C LYS A 793 -16.77 -17.68 -20.94
N HIS A 794 -15.78 -16.93 -20.45
CA HIS A 794 -14.41 -17.40 -20.26
C HIS A 794 -14.32 -18.53 -19.22
N GLU A 795 -14.96 -18.40 -18.07
CA GLU A 795 -14.99 -19.45 -17.03
C GLU A 795 -15.62 -20.76 -17.54
N ILE A 796 -16.74 -20.65 -18.26
CA ILE A 796 -17.42 -21.80 -18.88
C ILE A 796 -16.53 -22.44 -19.96
N LEU A 797 -15.88 -21.63 -20.80
CA LEU A 797 -14.94 -22.09 -21.82
C LEU A 797 -13.74 -22.83 -21.19
N ILE A 798 -13.11 -22.28 -20.15
CA ILE A 798 -11.99 -22.96 -19.46
C ILE A 798 -12.45 -24.29 -18.84
N LYS A 799 -13.61 -24.34 -18.17
CA LYS A 799 -14.17 -25.59 -17.62
C LYS A 799 -14.38 -26.64 -18.72
N ALA A 800 -14.94 -26.24 -19.86
CA ALA A 800 -15.16 -27.13 -21.01
C ALA A 800 -13.86 -27.61 -21.65
N VAL A 801 -12.91 -26.71 -21.92
CA VAL A 801 -11.61 -27.03 -22.53
C VAL A 801 -10.78 -27.96 -21.63
N LYS A 802 -10.77 -27.76 -20.31
CA LYS A 802 -10.10 -28.67 -19.36
C LYS A 802 -10.75 -30.06 -19.38
N LYS A 803 -12.09 -30.14 -19.40
CA LYS A 803 -12.85 -31.42 -19.46
C LYS A 803 -12.65 -32.16 -20.78
N TYR A 804 -12.61 -31.44 -21.90
CA TYR A 804 -12.29 -32.00 -23.23
C TYR A 804 -10.84 -32.48 -23.29
N SER A 805 -9.89 -31.65 -22.86
CA SER A 805 -8.46 -32.00 -22.86
C SER A 805 -8.16 -33.25 -22.03
N GLN A 806 -8.83 -33.41 -20.88
CA GLN A 806 -8.69 -34.61 -20.07
C GLN A 806 -9.19 -35.89 -20.78
N ARG A 807 -10.20 -35.77 -21.67
CA ARG A 807 -10.75 -36.89 -22.44
C ARG A 807 -9.92 -37.20 -23.70
N ALA A 808 -9.60 -36.19 -24.49
CA ALA A 808 -8.91 -36.34 -25.78
C ALA A 808 -7.39 -36.49 -25.61
N HIS A 809 -6.78 -35.63 -24.79
CA HIS A 809 -5.33 -35.48 -24.65
C HIS A 809 -4.76 -36.08 -23.35
N LYS A 810 -5.61 -36.67 -22.49
CA LYS A 810 -5.27 -37.28 -21.18
C LYS A 810 -4.54 -36.34 -20.20
N LYS A 811 -4.61 -35.03 -20.44
CA LYS A 811 -3.99 -33.96 -19.63
C LYS A 811 -4.96 -32.79 -19.54
N THR A 812 -4.93 -32.04 -18.45
CA THR A 812 -5.72 -30.81 -18.30
C THR A 812 -4.99 -29.55 -18.76
N LYS A 813 -3.67 -29.48 -18.54
CA LYS A 813 -2.79 -28.37 -18.91
C LYS A 813 -1.42 -28.83 -19.40
N ILE A 814 -0.76 -27.97 -20.18
CA ILE A 814 0.66 -28.05 -20.54
C ILE A 814 1.34 -26.78 -20.03
N VAL A 815 2.51 -26.91 -19.42
CA VAL A 815 3.35 -25.77 -19.03
C VAL A 815 4.55 -25.74 -19.97
N LYS A 816 4.87 -24.56 -20.53
CA LYS A 816 6.11 -24.32 -21.29
C LYS A 816 6.85 -23.12 -20.71
N GLU A 817 8.17 -23.23 -20.66
CA GLU A 817 9.08 -22.13 -20.35
C GLU A 817 9.82 -21.70 -21.63
N LEU A 818 10.02 -20.39 -21.79
CA LEU A 818 10.60 -19.77 -22.98
C LEU A 818 11.54 -18.66 -22.55
N ASP A 819 12.77 -18.65 -23.06
CA ASP A 819 13.63 -17.47 -22.94
C ASP A 819 13.15 -16.38 -23.92
N GLU A 820 12.82 -15.21 -23.38
CA GLU A 820 12.45 -14.01 -24.13
C GLU A 820 13.44 -12.88 -23.82
N GLU A 821 13.50 -11.88 -24.71
CA GLU A 821 14.32 -10.67 -24.54
C GLU A 821 13.39 -9.45 -24.63
N SER A 822 13.55 -8.50 -23.70
CA SER A 822 12.83 -7.23 -23.74
C SER A 822 13.78 -6.04 -23.90
N ILE A 823 13.30 -5.03 -24.62
CA ILE A 823 14.02 -3.78 -24.85
C ILE A 823 13.60 -2.77 -23.80
N VAL A 824 14.57 -2.26 -23.04
CA VAL A 824 14.40 -1.23 -22.01
C VAL A 824 15.07 0.06 -22.46
N CYS A 825 14.27 1.08 -22.73
CA CYS A 825 14.72 2.40 -23.19
C CYS A 825 15.33 3.21 -22.04
N GLN A 826 16.64 3.47 -22.11
CA GLN A 826 17.37 4.27 -21.14
C GLN A 826 17.17 5.80 -21.30
N ARG A 827 16.27 6.25 -22.20
CA ARG A 827 15.92 7.67 -22.43
C ARG A 827 14.51 8.06 -21.96
N GLU A 828 13.68 7.10 -21.58
CA GLU A 828 12.30 7.35 -21.12
C GLU A 828 12.26 8.16 -19.81
N ASN A 829 11.22 8.98 -19.60
CA ASN A 829 11.08 9.83 -18.42
C ASN A 829 11.16 8.98 -17.12
N PRO A 830 12.17 9.17 -16.27
CA PRO A 830 12.53 8.23 -15.19
C PRO A 830 11.66 8.32 -13.93
N PHE A 831 10.46 8.92 -13.98
CA PHE A 831 9.67 9.24 -12.78
C PHE A 831 9.48 8.05 -11.81
N TYR A 832 9.24 6.85 -12.35
CA TYR A 832 9.03 5.64 -11.56
C TYR A 832 10.34 5.23 -10.86
N VAL A 833 11.45 5.18 -11.61
CA VAL A 833 12.78 4.82 -11.07
C VAL A 833 13.26 5.84 -10.04
N GLU A 834 13.04 7.13 -10.30
CA GLU A 834 13.35 8.20 -9.35
C GLU A 834 12.51 8.12 -8.07
N THR A 835 11.23 7.73 -8.17
CA THR A 835 10.38 7.49 -7.01
C THR A 835 10.92 6.34 -6.16
N VAL A 836 11.24 5.20 -6.78
CA VAL A 836 11.86 4.04 -6.09
C VAL A 836 13.19 4.44 -5.43
N LYS A 837 14.04 5.20 -6.15
CA LYS A 837 15.32 5.71 -5.62
C LYS A 837 15.11 6.65 -4.43
N ALA A 838 14.24 7.63 -4.53
CA ALA A 838 13.94 8.58 -3.45
C ALA A 838 13.44 7.85 -2.20
N PHE A 839 12.61 6.81 -2.35
CA PHE A 839 12.13 6.00 -1.22
C PHE A 839 13.23 5.16 -0.57
N ARG A 840 14.10 4.53 -1.37
CA ARG A 840 15.27 3.82 -0.87
C ARG A 840 16.22 4.75 -0.09
N ASP A 841 16.52 5.91 -0.68
CA ASP A 841 17.49 6.84 -0.11
C ASP A 841 16.95 7.49 1.18
N ARG A 842 15.65 7.85 1.23
CA ARG A 842 14.94 8.23 2.48
C ARG A 842 14.98 7.12 3.53
N ARG A 843 14.73 5.87 3.16
CA ARG A 843 14.83 4.71 4.09
C ARG A 843 16.23 4.59 4.69
N TYR A 844 17.28 4.84 3.92
CA TYR A 844 18.66 4.80 4.42
C TYR A 844 18.95 5.95 5.39
N ILE A 845 18.40 7.14 5.17
CA ILE A 845 18.47 8.26 6.14
C ILE A 845 17.81 7.87 7.47
N PHE A 846 16.59 7.31 7.44
CA PHE A 846 15.91 6.86 8.67
C PHE A 846 16.64 5.69 9.35
N LYS A 847 17.18 4.72 8.60
CA LYS A 847 17.99 3.62 9.14
C LYS A 847 19.29 4.12 9.81
N LYS A 848 19.91 5.18 9.27
CA LYS A 848 21.07 5.84 9.89
C LYS A 848 20.69 6.56 11.19
N ARG A 849 19.64 7.39 11.14
CA ARG A 849 19.11 8.11 12.33
C ARG A 849 18.66 7.16 13.43
N LEU A 850 18.05 6.02 13.09
CA LEU A 850 17.70 4.95 14.02
C LEU A 850 18.93 4.43 14.77
N LYS A 851 20.01 4.09 14.05
CA LYS A 851 21.26 3.61 14.66
C LYS A 851 21.91 4.68 15.55
N GLU A 852 21.88 5.94 15.13
CA GLU A 852 22.38 7.07 15.93
C GLU A 852 21.55 7.26 17.22
N ALA A 853 20.23 7.18 17.13
CA ALA A 853 19.33 7.27 18.28
C ALA A 853 19.47 6.08 19.23
N GLN A 854 19.62 4.86 18.71
CA GLN A 854 19.89 3.64 19.51
C GLN A 854 21.22 3.76 20.27
N ASN A 855 22.29 4.19 19.59
CA ASN A 855 23.59 4.44 20.23
C ASN A 855 23.49 5.51 21.33
N LYS A 856 22.78 6.62 21.07
CA LYS A 856 22.55 7.69 22.06
C LYS A 856 21.77 7.18 23.27
N LEU A 857 20.72 6.39 23.05
CA LEU A 857 19.92 5.78 24.13
C LEU A 857 20.77 4.83 24.97
N GLN A 858 21.58 3.98 24.35
CA GLN A 858 22.47 3.06 25.04
C GLN A 858 23.53 3.80 25.88
N GLN A 859 24.12 4.87 25.35
CA GLN A 859 25.06 5.74 26.09
C GLN A 859 24.36 6.40 27.28
N LEU A 860 23.16 6.97 27.11
CA LEU A 860 22.39 7.58 28.19
C LEU A 860 21.95 6.56 29.26
N GLN A 861 21.70 5.31 28.89
CA GLN A 861 21.44 4.22 29.83
C GLN A 861 22.71 3.89 30.65
N GLN A 862 23.86 3.70 29.99
CA GLN A 862 25.14 3.41 30.65
C GLN A 862 25.60 4.55 31.57
N GLN A 863 25.41 5.81 31.17
CA GLN A 863 25.83 7.00 31.92
C GLN A 863 24.79 7.47 32.97
N ASN A 864 23.68 6.73 33.14
CA ASN A 864 22.55 7.15 33.99
C ASN A 864 22.05 8.59 33.72
N GLY A 865 21.99 8.98 32.45
CA GLY A 865 21.55 10.30 32.02
C GLY A 865 20.09 10.64 32.40
N PRO A 866 19.68 11.92 32.27
CA PRO A 866 18.38 12.43 32.71
C PRO A 866 17.20 11.66 32.11
N PHE A 867 16.14 11.45 32.90
CA PHE A 867 14.93 10.74 32.46
C PHE A 867 14.32 11.34 31.18
N GLN A 868 14.21 12.66 31.11
CA GLN A 868 13.68 13.37 29.95
C GLN A 868 14.49 13.07 28.67
N ALA A 869 15.83 13.15 28.74
CA ALA A 869 16.71 12.86 27.61
C ALA A 869 16.69 11.39 27.19
N LYS A 870 16.50 10.46 28.15
CA LYS A 870 16.27 9.03 27.86
C LYS A 870 14.94 8.81 27.14
N LYS A 871 13.87 9.49 27.55
CA LYS A 871 12.55 9.43 26.91
C LYS A 871 12.62 9.98 25.47
N GLU A 872 13.16 11.18 25.28
CA GLU A 872 13.33 11.78 23.95
C GLU A 872 14.17 10.90 23.00
N ALA A 873 15.21 10.23 23.52
CA ALA A 873 15.99 9.29 22.74
C ALA A 873 15.19 8.01 22.38
N ALA A 874 14.35 7.51 23.28
CA ALA A 874 13.47 6.36 23.01
C ALA A 874 12.35 6.71 22.00
N ASP A 875 11.73 7.88 22.14
CA ASP A 875 10.72 8.39 21.21
C ASP A 875 11.33 8.59 19.80
N ALA A 876 12.57 9.09 19.73
CA ALA A 876 13.32 9.19 18.48
C ALA A 876 13.69 7.82 17.86
N VAL A 877 13.99 6.80 18.68
CA VAL A 877 14.18 5.42 18.19
C VAL A 877 12.88 4.91 17.58
N LEU A 878 11.75 5.02 18.30
CA LEU A 878 10.43 4.56 17.84
C LEU A 878 10.01 5.23 16.53
N LEU A 879 10.19 6.55 16.42
CA LEU A 879 9.86 7.32 15.22
C LEU A 879 10.70 6.90 14.01
N ASN A 880 12.03 6.79 14.16
CA ASN A 880 12.91 6.43 13.05
C ASN A 880 12.74 4.96 12.62
N ASP A 881 12.45 4.05 13.55
CA ASP A 881 12.11 2.65 13.24
C ASP A 881 10.80 2.57 12.45
N SER A 882 9.76 3.26 12.94
CA SER A 882 8.45 3.36 12.26
C SER A 882 8.58 3.92 10.83
N LEU A 883 9.31 5.03 10.65
CA LEU A 883 9.55 5.63 9.33
C LEU A 883 10.37 4.71 8.41
N GLN A 884 11.39 4.04 8.93
CA GLN A 884 12.18 3.06 8.19
C GLN A 884 11.33 1.86 7.77
N LEU A 885 10.43 1.38 8.62
CA LEU A 885 9.55 0.23 8.36
C LEU A 885 8.46 0.60 7.34
N ALA A 886 7.85 1.77 7.48
CA ALA A 886 6.91 2.33 6.51
C ALA A 886 7.54 2.37 5.09
N HIS A 887 8.75 2.91 4.98
CA HIS A 887 9.48 2.89 3.71
C HIS A 887 9.88 1.48 3.26
N LYS A 888 10.19 0.53 4.16
CA LYS A 888 10.47 -0.87 3.79
C LYS A 888 9.26 -1.54 3.14
N CYS A 889 8.06 -1.36 3.71
CA CYS A 889 6.83 -1.94 3.19
C CYS A 889 6.59 -1.47 1.75
N ILE A 890 6.46 -0.15 1.53
CA ILE A 890 6.25 0.44 0.21
C ILE A 890 7.38 0.08 -0.78
N LEU A 891 8.64 0.08 -0.33
CA LEU A 891 9.78 -0.21 -1.20
C LEU A 891 9.74 -1.65 -1.76
N ASN A 892 9.29 -2.62 -0.97
CA ASN A 892 9.09 -3.99 -1.42
C ASN A 892 7.87 -4.11 -2.37
N SER A 893 6.83 -3.29 -2.17
CA SER A 893 5.61 -3.29 -2.97
C SER A 893 5.77 -2.77 -4.40
N PHE A 894 6.78 -1.95 -4.74
CA PHE A 894 7.01 -1.51 -6.13
C PHE A 894 7.17 -2.69 -7.11
N TYR A 895 7.92 -3.72 -6.73
CA TYR A 895 8.09 -4.94 -7.54
C TYR A 895 6.78 -5.75 -7.62
N GLY A 896 6.07 -5.91 -6.50
CA GLY A 896 4.77 -6.61 -6.50
C GLY A 896 3.68 -5.87 -7.27
N TYR A 897 3.74 -4.54 -7.33
CA TYR A 897 2.74 -3.70 -7.99
C TYR A 897 2.74 -3.85 -9.51
N VAL A 898 3.91 -3.89 -10.17
CA VAL A 898 3.97 -3.99 -11.65
C VAL A 898 3.42 -5.31 -12.19
N LYS A 899 3.29 -6.34 -11.35
CA LYS A 899 2.65 -7.63 -11.72
C LYS A 899 1.16 -7.73 -11.36
N ARG A 900 0.57 -6.75 -10.66
CA ARG A 900 -0.85 -6.80 -10.24
C ARG A 900 -1.77 -6.61 -11.47
N PRO A 901 -2.72 -7.52 -11.76
CA PRO A 901 -3.50 -7.48 -13.01
C PRO A 901 -4.21 -6.16 -13.32
N ALA A 902 -4.72 -5.47 -12.30
CA ALA A 902 -5.41 -4.18 -12.41
C ALA A 902 -4.51 -2.95 -12.13
N ALA A 903 -3.18 -3.09 -12.14
CA ALA A 903 -2.26 -1.96 -11.98
C ALA A 903 -2.34 -1.00 -13.17
N ARG A 904 -2.21 0.30 -12.89
CA ARG A 904 -2.10 1.34 -13.93
C ARG A 904 -0.76 1.28 -14.67
N TRP A 905 0.32 1.03 -13.95
CA TRP A 905 1.67 0.82 -14.52
C TRP A 905 2.02 -0.68 -14.46
N TYR A 906 1.28 -1.49 -15.22
CA TYR A 906 1.52 -2.93 -15.34
C TYR A 906 2.69 -3.23 -16.30
N SER A 907 3.55 -4.18 -15.94
CA SER A 907 4.50 -4.81 -16.85
C SER A 907 5.00 -6.14 -16.27
N ILE A 908 4.54 -7.24 -16.86
CA ILE A 908 5.04 -8.60 -16.57
C ILE A 908 6.54 -8.75 -16.87
N GLN A 909 7.03 -8.06 -17.91
CA GLN A 909 8.42 -8.13 -18.35
C GLN A 909 9.38 -7.61 -17.27
N ILE A 910 9.01 -6.53 -16.57
CA ILE A 910 9.83 -6.00 -15.47
C ILE A 910 9.88 -6.96 -14.30
N GLY A 911 8.74 -7.52 -13.92
CA GLY A 911 8.71 -8.57 -12.89
C GLY A 911 9.69 -9.69 -13.23
N ALA A 912 9.59 -10.22 -14.46
CA ALA A 912 10.44 -11.30 -14.93
C ALA A 912 11.93 -10.96 -15.03
N ILE A 913 12.29 -9.77 -15.54
CA ILE A 913 13.69 -9.31 -15.62
C ILE A 913 14.28 -9.17 -14.21
N VAL A 914 13.56 -8.52 -13.29
CA VAL A 914 14.02 -8.33 -11.90
C VAL A 914 14.25 -9.67 -11.22
N THR A 915 13.34 -10.63 -11.41
CA THR A 915 13.47 -11.97 -10.83
C THR A 915 14.59 -12.79 -11.46
N LYS A 916 14.75 -12.81 -12.79
CA LYS A 916 15.85 -13.53 -13.46
C LYS A 916 17.20 -12.95 -13.05
N MET A 917 17.37 -11.62 -13.10
CA MET A 917 18.61 -10.98 -12.62
C MET A 917 18.86 -11.22 -11.13
N GLY A 918 17.81 -11.29 -10.31
CA GLY A 918 17.93 -11.70 -8.91
C GLY A 918 18.47 -13.11 -8.76
N ALA A 919 17.87 -14.08 -9.46
CA ALA A 919 18.34 -15.47 -9.48
C ALA A 919 19.79 -15.57 -9.98
N ASP A 920 20.12 -14.89 -11.08
CA ASP A 920 21.47 -14.90 -11.66
C ASP A 920 22.52 -14.33 -10.68
N ILE A 921 22.19 -13.29 -9.90
CA ILE A 921 23.07 -12.76 -8.84
C ILE A 921 23.30 -13.79 -7.72
N ILE A 922 22.24 -14.47 -7.25
CA ILE A 922 22.37 -15.49 -6.19
C ILE A 922 23.12 -16.73 -6.69
N GLN A 923 22.86 -17.18 -7.92
CA GLN A 923 23.58 -18.32 -8.52
C GLN A 923 25.04 -17.98 -8.83
N THR A 924 25.38 -16.71 -9.05
CA THR A 924 26.78 -16.26 -9.19
C THR A 924 27.50 -16.16 -7.84
N ALA A 925 26.77 -15.91 -6.75
CA ALA A 925 27.31 -15.84 -5.39
C ALA A 925 27.54 -17.23 -4.74
N LYS A 926 26.98 -18.29 -5.34
CA LYS A 926 27.04 -19.70 -4.95
C LYS A 926 28.24 -20.43 -5.60
#